data_AF-A0A3B9AAM7-F1
#
_entry.id   AF-A0A3B9AAM7-F1
#
_cell.length_a   1.000
_cell.length_b   1.000
_cell.length_c   1.000
_cell.angle_alpha   90.00
_cell.angle_beta   90.00
_cell.angle_gamma   90.00
#
_symmetry.space_group_name_H-M   'P 1'
#
loop_
_entity.id
_entity.type
_entity.pdbx_description
1 polymer ?
#
loop_
_entity_poly.entity_id
_entity_poly.type
_entity_poly.pdbx_seq_one_letter_code
_entity_poly.pdbx_strand_id
1 'polypeptide(L)'
;MNRSPRGVDMPVNTLLRQFAAGLLLALITQSGFSADPQGRVFGDGKPFGLRELPPGRVKEKIESLPIPAQEQALNWLNRFSFHESDLEFINIDDQGAVFYEDTKLPDANHEFANSPVDTDNEPTAETASDVFTLHSNPGSSKVLYLDFDGHQITGTAWNYWGEDTYHAVPFNTEGDENTFSDYERAQIQEIWHRIAEDFAAFDVDVTTEEPASFDNNTGHVLITQDTDALGQAMPSQGAGGVAYVGVWGRSDFDYYSPALVYYDNLLNTASYIAEAASHEAGHNLGLSHDGSGSSSYYAGHGSGYVSWAPIMGNGYYNNVTQWSRGEYPGATQTQDDIEIITGHLDLRVDDHSDTRNLATELVISGGTLIEVSNPETDPDNFYPQNKGVIEDSNDVDTFTFVTGGGSIEVNVNPAWDAYYRTNKRGANLDIQLTLLSETNVVAVSDSASDTSAHILTNVPAGRYYLEITGVGSDASPYSDYASHGQYFINGTVANAEGEEDLTAPNPNPMTWAMSPFAIDRSTIDMTATTATDDSGSVEYQFTCVAGGANCSTSDWQSSPAYTASNLSADTTYSFQVVARDPSNNVTAPSMTASTTTPINEPPTAVNDSATTNEGSQLSIPVLNNDNDPEGDTLHIESVTQGVNGSTTISGNSVVYTPNADFSGSDTFTYTVADAFGDTASADVLVTVEEFNSPPSAVNDAASVATGNSVQIPVLANDSDPEGDTLIVLDVSPANKGSVSLSGNVVTYTAGRKRGNDTLTYTISDGYSSASATINVSIGGGNKDDGGNGGGKCHPKRGC
;
A
#
# COMPACT_ATOMS: atom_id res chain seq x y z
N MET A 1 -87.76 35.38 -7.26
CA MET A 1 -88.94 35.02 -8.08
C MET A 1 -89.05 33.49 -8.14
N ASN A 2 -90.26 32.96 -8.33
CA ASN A 2 -90.65 31.60 -8.82
C ASN A 2 -89.61 30.49 -9.00
N ARG A 3 -89.92 29.19 -8.79
CA ARG A 3 -91.01 28.46 -8.11
C ARG A 3 -90.66 26.95 -8.24
N SER A 4 -90.85 26.14 -7.21
CA SER A 4 -90.96 24.66 -7.33
C SER A 4 -92.42 24.28 -7.70
N PRO A 5 -92.92 23.01 -7.69
CA PRO A 5 -92.29 21.67 -7.82
C PRO A 5 -93.08 20.74 -8.80
N ARG A 6 -92.71 19.44 -8.86
CA ARG A 6 -93.54 18.20 -9.03
C ARG A 6 -92.56 17.02 -8.80
N GLY A 7 -92.77 16.00 -7.96
CA GLY A 7 -93.97 15.21 -7.62
C GLY A 7 -93.86 13.86 -8.37
N VAL A 8 -94.04 12.65 -7.81
CA VAL A 8 -94.98 12.18 -6.76
C VAL A 8 -94.52 10.81 -6.16
N ASP A 9 -94.77 10.61 -4.85
CA ASP A 9 -95.00 9.41 -3.98
C ASP A 9 -94.34 8.02 -4.25
N MET A 10 -93.72 7.29 -3.28
CA MET A 10 -94.20 6.62 -2.01
C MET A 10 -95.01 5.30 -2.24
N PRO A 11 -95.10 4.28 -1.31
CA PRO A 11 -94.59 4.19 0.09
C PRO A 11 -94.15 2.78 0.68
N VAL A 12 -93.47 2.79 1.86
CA VAL A 12 -93.76 2.02 3.13
C VAL A 12 -93.52 0.48 3.33
N ASN A 13 -92.66 0.19 4.34
CA ASN A 13 -92.69 -0.81 5.46
C ASN A 13 -92.46 -2.36 5.36
N THR A 14 -91.40 -2.78 6.09
CA THR A 14 -91.43 -3.60 7.34
C THR A 14 -91.41 -5.16 7.33
N LEU A 15 -90.23 -5.67 7.70
CA LEU A 15 -89.88 -6.83 8.57
C LEU A 15 -90.61 -8.20 8.53
N LEU A 16 -89.74 -9.23 8.57
CA LEU A 16 -89.73 -10.46 9.40
C LEU A 16 -89.99 -11.84 8.74
N ARG A 17 -88.90 -12.64 8.66
CA ARG A 17 -88.76 -14.11 8.85
C ARG A 17 -89.91 -15.05 8.42
N GLN A 18 -89.60 -16.06 7.60
CA GLN A 18 -89.38 -17.46 8.08
C GLN A 18 -89.08 -18.48 6.95
N PHE A 19 -88.64 -19.66 7.39
CA PHE A 19 -88.11 -20.85 6.71
C PHE A 19 -88.92 -21.49 5.55
N ALA A 20 -88.14 -22.00 4.57
CA ALA A 20 -88.22 -23.29 3.87
C ALA A 20 -89.56 -23.94 3.43
N ALA A 21 -89.71 -24.22 2.13
CA ALA A 21 -89.57 -25.58 1.53
C ALA A 21 -90.13 -25.70 0.08
N GLY A 22 -89.53 -26.56 -0.76
CA GLY A 22 -90.14 -27.13 -1.99
C GLY A 22 -90.00 -26.30 -3.29
N LEU A 23 -88.89 -26.36 -4.04
CA LEU A 23 -88.46 -27.42 -4.98
C LEU A 23 -89.19 -27.43 -6.35
N LEU A 24 -88.52 -26.95 -7.42
CA LEU A 24 -88.48 -27.68 -8.71
C LEU A 24 -87.30 -27.27 -9.63
N LEU A 25 -86.45 -28.25 -9.92
CA LEU A 25 -85.57 -28.46 -11.10
C LEU A 25 -84.88 -27.27 -11.81
N ALA A 26 -83.60 -27.08 -11.48
CA ALA A 26 -82.48 -27.29 -12.42
C ALA A 26 -81.19 -27.54 -11.59
N LEU A 27 -80.40 -28.58 -11.90
CA LEU A 27 -79.10 -28.76 -11.23
C LEU A 27 -78.08 -27.80 -11.85
N ILE A 28 -77.58 -26.87 -11.03
CA ILE A 28 -76.32 -26.16 -11.26
C ILE A 28 -75.38 -26.60 -10.15
N THR A 29 -74.38 -27.40 -10.48
CA THR A 29 -73.25 -27.71 -9.59
C THR A 29 -72.16 -26.67 -9.76
N GLN A 30 -71.63 -26.14 -8.66
CA GLN A 30 -70.52 -25.20 -8.66
C GLN A 30 -69.22 -25.87 -9.17
N SER A 31 -68.48 -25.16 -10.02
CA SER A 31 -67.05 -25.37 -10.25
C SER A 31 -66.46 -24.13 -10.93
N GLY A 32 -65.28 -23.70 -10.49
CA GLY A 32 -64.50 -22.64 -11.15
C GLY A 32 -64.93 -21.21 -10.80
N PHE A 33 -64.29 -20.63 -9.78
CA PHE A 33 -63.90 -19.22 -9.91
C PHE A 33 -62.89 -19.15 -11.07
N SER A 34 -63.04 -18.17 -11.96
CA SER A 34 -62.06 -17.93 -13.02
C SER A 34 -60.73 -17.54 -12.37
N ALA A 35 -59.65 -18.21 -12.75
CA ALA A 35 -58.31 -17.79 -12.38
C ALA A 35 -57.99 -16.42 -13.03
N ASP A 36 -57.12 -15.68 -12.35
CA ASP A 36 -56.32 -14.63 -12.95
C ASP A 36 -55.40 -15.26 -14.03
N PRO A 37 -55.20 -14.67 -15.22
CA PRO A 37 -54.28 -15.21 -16.22
C PRO A 37 -52.80 -15.12 -15.83
N GLN A 38 -52.49 -14.46 -14.71
CA GLN A 38 -51.14 -14.32 -14.14
C GLN A 38 -51.13 -14.99 -12.75
N GLY A 39 -50.04 -15.67 -12.42
CA GLY A 39 -49.92 -16.50 -11.23
C GLY A 39 -49.88 -15.71 -9.93
N ARG A 40 -49.80 -16.42 -8.80
CA ARG A 40 -49.76 -15.79 -7.47
C ARG A 40 -48.35 -15.34 -7.10
N VAL A 41 -48.33 -14.31 -6.27
CA VAL A 41 -47.17 -13.60 -5.72
C VAL A 41 -46.97 -14.05 -4.28
N PHE A 42 -45.75 -14.43 -3.92
CA PHE A 42 -45.35 -14.89 -2.60
C PHE A 42 -44.13 -14.10 -2.11
N GLY A 43 -43.85 -14.17 -0.81
CA GLY A 43 -42.60 -13.67 -0.24
C GLY A 43 -42.66 -12.26 0.35
N ASP A 44 -41.58 -11.49 0.21
CA ASP A 44 -41.47 -10.14 0.80
C ASP A 44 -42.62 -9.22 0.37
N GLY A 45 -43.10 -8.38 1.28
CA GLY A 45 -44.32 -7.59 1.13
C GLY A 45 -45.64 -8.38 1.11
N LYS A 46 -45.64 -9.70 0.89
CA LYS A 46 -46.82 -10.59 0.91
C LYS A 46 -46.50 -11.95 1.58
N PRO A 47 -46.18 -11.97 2.88
CA PRO A 47 -45.73 -13.19 3.53
C PRO A 47 -46.83 -14.26 3.57
N PHE A 48 -46.42 -15.52 3.39
CA PHE A 48 -47.31 -16.65 3.16
C PHE A 48 -46.86 -17.90 3.97
N GLY A 49 -47.79 -18.83 4.17
CA GLY A 49 -47.52 -20.14 4.78
C GLY A 49 -47.59 -21.30 3.78
N LEU A 50 -47.05 -22.47 4.16
CA LEU A 50 -46.99 -23.69 3.34
C LEU A 50 -48.32 -24.09 2.65
N ARG A 51 -49.46 -23.79 3.30
CA ARG A 51 -50.78 -24.09 2.74
C ARG A 51 -51.15 -23.24 1.53
N GLU A 52 -50.55 -22.06 1.41
CA GLU A 52 -50.84 -21.07 0.37
C GLU A 52 -50.00 -21.29 -0.89
N LEU A 53 -48.86 -21.97 -0.79
CA LEU A 53 -48.14 -22.50 -1.97
C LEU A 53 -49.07 -23.42 -2.80
N PRO A 54 -48.96 -23.41 -4.14
CA PRO A 54 -49.59 -24.42 -4.99
C PRO A 54 -48.98 -25.81 -4.80
N PRO A 55 -49.71 -26.89 -5.17
CA PRO A 55 -49.09 -28.20 -5.39
C PRO A 55 -48.00 -28.11 -6.47
N GLY A 56 -46.82 -28.66 -6.19
CA GLY A 56 -45.63 -28.56 -7.04
C GLY A 56 -44.36 -28.95 -6.27
N ARG A 57 -43.22 -29.06 -6.98
CA ARG A 57 -41.93 -29.58 -6.45
C ARG A 57 -41.55 -28.98 -5.10
N VAL A 58 -41.49 -27.65 -5.02
CA VAL A 58 -41.14 -26.90 -3.80
C VAL A 58 -42.08 -27.21 -2.64
N LYS A 59 -43.41 -27.22 -2.88
CA LYS A 59 -44.37 -27.50 -1.80
C LYS A 59 -44.27 -28.94 -1.32
N GLU A 60 -44.18 -29.89 -2.24
CA GLU A 60 -44.05 -31.32 -1.92
C GLU A 60 -42.75 -31.59 -1.15
N LYS A 61 -41.65 -30.91 -1.53
CA LYS A 61 -40.39 -30.93 -0.79
C LYS A 61 -40.58 -30.39 0.63
N ILE A 62 -41.09 -29.16 0.82
CA ILE A 62 -41.33 -28.61 2.16
C ILE A 62 -42.25 -29.53 2.99
N GLU A 63 -43.36 -30.01 2.43
CA GLU A 63 -44.30 -30.91 3.13
C GLU A 63 -43.65 -32.24 3.57
N SER A 64 -42.56 -32.67 2.92
CA SER A 64 -41.77 -33.85 3.31
C SER A 64 -40.77 -33.62 4.45
N LEU A 65 -40.40 -32.37 4.75
CA LEU A 65 -39.34 -32.04 5.72
C LEU A 65 -39.79 -32.15 7.19
N PRO A 66 -38.87 -32.32 8.15
CA PRO A 66 -39.15 -32.11 9.57
C PRO A 66 -39.67 -30.68 9.85
N ILE A 67 -40.57 -30.52 10.83
CA ILE A 67 -41.22 -29.22 11.13
C ILE A 67 -40.24 -28.02 11.23
N PRO A 68 -39.08 -28.11 11.93
CA PRO A 68 -38.13 -26.99 12.00
C PRO A 68 -37.59 -26.57 10.63
N ALA A 69 -37.37 -27.55 9.74
CA ALA A 69 -36.93 -27.30 8.38
C ALA A 69 -38.04 -26.68 7.50
N GLN A 70 -39.30 -27.03 7.75
CA GLN A 70 -40.43 -26.35 7.10
C GLN A 70 -40.51 -24.87 7.51
N GLU A 71 -40.26 -24.57 8.78
CA GLU A 71 -40.23 -23.19 9.30
C GLU A 71 -39.05 -22.41 8.70
N GLN A 72 -37.87 -23.03 8.58
CA GLN A 72 -36.70 -22.44 7.94
C GLN A 72 -36.92 -22.13 6.44
N ALA A 73 -37.45 -23.10 5.68
CA ALA A 73 -37.79 -22.93 4.26
C ALA A 73 -38.75 -21.76 4.03
N LEU A 74 -39.82 -21.69 4.83
CA LEU A 74 -40.77 -20.59 4.74
C LEU A 74 -40.14 -19.26 5.16
N ASN A 75 -39.28 -19.23 6.18
CA ASN A 75 -38.60 -18.00 6.59
C ASN A 75 -37.68 -17.48 5.49
N TRP A 76 -36.98 -18.36 4.77
CA TRP A 76 -36.17 -18.00 3.60
C TRP A 76 -37.02 -17.46 2.45
N LEU A 77 -38.03 -18.22 2.02
CA LEU A 77 -38.95 -17.81 0.96
C LEU A 77 -39.74 -16.52 1.27
N ASN A 78 -39.82 -16.10 2.54
CA ASN A 78 -40.49 -14.86 2.96
C ASN A 78 -39.56 -13.62 3.02
N ARG A 79 -38.26 -13.75 2.72
CA ARG A 79 -37.26 -12.65 2.73
C ARG A 79 -36.97 -12.03 1.38
N PHE A 80 -37.22 -12.79 0.34
CA PHE A 80 -37.28 -12.34 -1.04
C PHE A 80 -38.67 -12.66 -1.55
N SER A 81 -38.91 -12.33 -2.81
CA SER A 81 -40.23 -12.15 -3.38
C SER A 81 -40.30 -13.05 -4.60
N PHE A 82 -41.31 -13.92 -4.76
CA PHE A 82 -41.31 -14.93 -5.85
C PHE A 82 -42.68 -15.44 -6.35
N HIS A 83 -42.76 -15.99 -7.58
CA HIS A 83 -44.02 -16.37 -8.26
C HIS A 83 -44.39 -17.85 -8.15
N GLU A 84 -45.61 -18.12 -8.58
CA GLU A 84 -46.15 -19.44 -8.87
C GLU A 84 -45.44 -20.20 -10.01
N SER A 85 -44.75 -19.54 -10.95
CA SER A 85 -43.89 -20.23 -11.95
C SER A 85 -42.58 -20.73 -11.33
N ASP A 86 -41.86 -19.91 -10.57
CA ASP A 86 -40.52 -20.25 -10.05
C ASP A 86 -40.45 -21.37 -9.04
N LEU A 87 -41.61 -21.86 -8.60
CA LEU A 87 -41.70 -23.12 -7.91
C LEU A 87 -41.25 -24.32 -8.77
N GLU A 88 -40.94 -24.11 -10.07
CA GLU A 88 -40.26 -25.05 -10.96
C GLU A 88 -38.72 -24.94 -10.98
N PHE A 89 -38.13 -23.80 -10.60
CA PHE A 89 -36.68 -23.55 -10.59
C PHE A 89 -36.09 -23.47 -9.18
N ILE A 90 -36.82 -22.88 -8.23
CA ILE A 90 -36.51 -22.89 -6.81
C ILE A 90 -36.41 -24.34 -6.32
N ASN A 91 -35.33 -24.63 -5.62
CA ASN A 91 -35.12 -25.88 -4.90
C ASN A 91 -34.95 -25.61 -3.39
N ILE A 92 -35.17 -26.65 -2.60
CA ILE A 92 -35.11 -26.61 -1.14
C ILE A 92 -34.45 -27.91 -0.67
N ASP A 93 -33.46 -27.83 0.22
CA ASP A 93 -32.81 -28.99 0.84
C ASP A 93 -33.70 -29.62 1.94
N ASP A 94 -33.26 -30.67 2.65
CA ASP A 94 -34.05 -31.22 3.78
C ASP A 94 -33.87 -30.46 5.12
N GLN A 95 -33.12 -29.35 5.14
CA GLN A 95 -33.07 -28.34 6.22
C GLN A 95 -34.04 -27.18 6.01
N GLY A 96 -34.49 -26.96 4.77
CA GLY A 96 -35.19 -25.74 4.41
C GLY A 96 -34.28 -24.55 4.09
N ALA A 97 -33.04 -24.75 3.64
CA ALA A 97 -32.39 -23.71 2.83
C ALA A 97 -33.08 -23.65 1.45
N VAL A 98 -32.97 -22.50 0.79
CA VAL A 98 -33.56 -22.25 -0.53
C VAL A 98 -32.46 -21.87 -1.51
N PHE A 99 -32.49 -22.44 -2.71
CA PHE A 99 -31.49 -22.18 -3.76
C PHE A 99 -32.10 -22.16 -5.16
N TYR A 100 -31.36 -21.60 -6.10
CA TYR A 100 -31.68 -21.57 -7.53
C TYR A 100 -30.74 -22.52 -8.28
N GLU A 101 -31.22 -23.13 -9.37
CA GLU A 101 -30.48 -24.15 -10.12
C GLU A 101 -30.72 -23.92 -11.62
N ASP A 102 -29.69 -23.53 -12.38
CA ASP A 102 -29.85 -23.42 -13.83
C ASP A 102 -29.70 -24.79 -14.52
N THR A 103 -30.85 -25.47 -14.61
CA THR A 103 -30.97 -26.78 -15.26
C THR A 103 -30.89 -26.76 -16.79
N LYS A 104 -30.66 -25.60 -17.43
CA LYS A 104 -30.58 -25.51 -18.89
C LYS A 104 -29.14 -25.57 -19.37
N LEU A 105 -28.83 -26.67 -20.05
CA LEU A 105 -27.55 -26.88 -20.72
C LEU A 105 -27.61 -26.39 -22.18
N PRO A 106 -26.45 -26.01 -22.78
CA PRO A 106 -26.38 -25.72 -24.19
C PRO A 106 -26.86 -26.86 -25.11
N ASP A 107 -27.69 -26.53 -26.10
CA ASP A 107 -28.09 -27.50 -27.13
C ASP A 107 -26.92 -27.77 -28.08
N ALA A 108 -26.38 -28.98 -28.00
CA ALA A 108 -25.26 -29.47 -28.79
C ALA A 108 -25.48 -29.45 -30.34
N ASN A 109 -26.65 -29.06 -30.86
CA ASN A 109 -26.95 -29.08 -32.30
C ASN A 109 -27.52 -27.76 -32.88
N HIS A 110 -27.52 -26.64 -32.15
CA HIS A 110 -28.21 -25.44 -32.62
C HIS A 110 -27.38 -24.55 -33.57
N GLU A 111 -27.50 -24.79 -34.88
CA GLU A 111 -26.94 -23.94 -35.94
C GLU A 111 -27.59 -22.54 -35.98
N PHE A 112 -26.92 -21.56 -35.36
CA PHE A 112 -26.71 -20.18 -35.84
C PHE A 112 -27.78 -19.55 -36.72
N ALA A 113 -28.80 -18.98 -36.07
CA ALA A 113 -29.62 -17.93 -36.67
C ALA A 113 -28.89 -16.57 -36.60
N ASN A 114 -27.94 -16.37 -37.53
CA ASN A 114 -27.37 -15.08 -37.99
C ASN A 114 -26.15 -14.42 -37.29
N SER A 115 -25.51 -15.06 -36.30
CA SER A 115 -24.10 -14.75 -35.96
C SER A 115 -23.22 -15.94 -36.36
N PRO A 116 -21.93 -15.76 -36.70
CA PRO A 116 -21.04 -16.89 -36.94
C PRO A 116 -20.91 -17.79 -35.70
N VAL A 117 -20.67 -19.08 -35.93
CA VAL A 117 -20.02 -19.94 -34.92
C VAL A 117 -18.67 -19.33 -34.62
N ASP A 118 -18.35 -19.06 -33.36
CA ASP A 118 -16.95 -18.93 -33.01
C ASP A 118 -16.37 -20.32 -32.72
N THR A 119 -15.97 -21.00 -33.80
CA THR A 119 -15.11 -22.19 -33.76
C THR A 119 -13.66 -21.87 -34.13
N ASP A 120 -13.34 -20.60 -34.36
CA ASP A 120 -12.07 -20.20 -34.97
C ASP A 120 -11.12 -19.51 -33.97
N ASN A 121 -11.60 -19.11 -32.79
CA ASN A 121 -10.85 -18.27 -31.85
C ASN A 121 -10.58 -18.94 -30.50
N GLU A 122 -9.68 -19.91 -30.55
CA GLU A 122 -8.86 -20.30 -29.38
C GLU A 122 -8.26 -19.03 -28.74
N PRO A 123 -8.39 -18.78 -27.42
CA PRO A 123 -7.75 -17.63 -26.80
C PRO A 123 -6.24 -17.69 -27.00
N THR A 124 -5.71 -16.65 -27.63
CA THR A 124 -4.27 -16.53 -27.87
C THR A 124 -3.54 -16.30 -26.56
N ALA A 125 -2.52 -17.11 -26.28
CA ALA A 125 -1.71 -17.02 -25.07
C ALA A 125 -1.03 -15.65 -24.93
N GLU A 126 -1.63 -14.78 -24.11
CA GLU A 126 -1.04 -13.56 -23.56
C GLU A 126 0.14 -13.90 -22.62
N THR A 127 1.05 -12.96 -22.39
CA THR A 127 2.16 -13.15 -21.45
C THR A 127 2.24 -12.05 -20.40
N ALA A 128 2.41 -12.48 -19.14
CA ALA A 128 2.97 -11.73 -18.01
C ALA A 128 2.03 -10.99 -17.02
N SER A 129 0.79 -11.45 -16.83
CA SER A 129 0.08 -11.29 -15.55
C SER A 129 -0.05 -12.63 -14.82
N ASP A 130 -0.06 -12.61 -13.48
CA ASP A 130 -0.38 -13.80 -12.68
C ASP A 130 -1.92 -13.88 -12.54
N VAL A 131 -2.53 -14.87 -13.19
CA VAL A 131 -3.99 -14.94 -13.34
C VAL A 131 -4.72 -15.30 -12.04
N PHE A 132 -3.98 -15.49 -10.94
CA PHE A 132 -4.47 -15.71 -9.58
C PHE A 132 -4.27 -14.48 -8.68
N THR A 133 -3.95 -13.31 -9.28
CA THR A 133 -3.84 -12.01 -8.58
C THR A 133 -4.57 -10.89 -9.33
N LEU A 134 -5.56 -11.23 -10.16
CA LEU A 134 -6.34 -10.24 -10.93
C LEU A 134 -7.37 -9.58 -10.02
N HIS A 135 -7.57 -8.28 -10.14
CA HIS A 135 -8.54 -7.47 -9.41
C HIS A 135 -9.17 -6.42 -10.33
N SER A 136 -10.49 -6.21 -10.24
CA SER A 136 -11.19 -5.25 -11.10
C SER A 136 -11.38 -3.88 -10.43
N ASN A 137 -11.42 -3.83 -9.09
CA ASN A 137 -11.61 -2.60 -8.34
C ASN A 137 -10.96 -2.70 -6.93
N PRO A 138 -9.61 -2.72 -6.85
CA PRO A 138 -8.89 -2.95 -5.61
C PRO A 138 -9.31 -2.00 -4.48
N GLY A 139 -9.83 -2.57 -3.39
CA GLY A 139 -10.23 -1.83 -2.20
C GLY A 139 -11.71 -1.45 -2.12
N SER A 140 -12.56 -1.94 -3.03
CA SER A 140 -14.00 -1.94 -2.81
C SER A 140 -14.37 -2.61 -1.47
N SER A 141 -15.48 -2.16 -0.88
CA SER A 141 -16.11 -2.81 0.27
C SER A 141 -16.79 -4.14 -0.05
N LYS A 142 -16.98 -4.47 -1.34
CA LYS A 142 -17.56 -5.71 -1.84
C LYS A 142 -16.58 -6.45 -2.73
N VAL A 143 -16.39 -7.73 -2.47
CA VAL A 143 -15.46 -8.59 -3.23
C VAL A 143 -16.24 -9.77 -3.81
N LEU A 144 -15.93 -10.15 -5.05
CA LEU A 144 -16.41 -11.37 -5.70
C LEU A 144 -15.20 -12.22 -6.12
N TYR A 145 -14.90 -13.25 -5.34
CA TYR A 145 -13.79 -14.16 -5.60
C TYR A 145 -14.17 -15.24 -6.62
N LEU A 146 -13.35 -15.40 -7.65
CA LEU A 146 -13.47 -16.42 -8.68
C LEU A 146 -12.39 -17.48 -8.46
N ASP A 147 -12.81 -18.64 -7.99
CA ASP A 147 -11.92 -19.73 -7.57
C ASP A 147 -11.78 -20.76 -8.69
N PHE A 148 -10.58 -20.83 -9.25
CA PHE A 148 -10.17 -21.77 -10.27
C PHE A 148 -9.16 -22.80 -9.74
N ASP A 149 -8.65 -22.63 -8.52
CA ASP A 149 -7.63 -23.49 -7.91
C ASP A 149 -8.21 -24.77 -7.30
N GLY A 150 -9.53 -24.83 -7.13
CA GLY A 150 -10.24 -25.93 -6.51
C GLY A 150 -10.26 -25.83 -4.98
N HIS A 151 -11.30 -26.38 -4.38
CA HIS A 151 -11.66 -26.06 -2.99
C HIS A 151 -12.16 -27.28 -2.21
N GLN A 152 -11.83 -27.34 -0.90
CA GLN A 152 -12.46 -28.29 0.01
C GLN A 152 -13.74 -27.69 0.58
N ILE A 153 -14.86 -27.94 -0.09
CA ILE A 153 -16.18 -27.52 0.37
C ILE A 153 -16.55 -28.38 1.58
N THR A 154 -16.47 -27.83 2.78
CA THR A 154 -16.86 -28.50 4.03
C THR A 154 -17.62 -27.55 4.95
N GLY A 155 -18.60 -28.06 5.71
CA GLY A 155 -19.42 -27.26 6.62
C GLY A 155 -20.33 -26.22 5.96
N THR A 156 -20.52 -26.31 4.64
CA THR A 156 -21.40 -25.43 3.84
C THR A 156 -22.80 -26.03 3.69
N ALA A 157 -23.73 -25.30 3.05
CA ALA A 157 -25.07 -25.81 2.72
C ALA A 157 -24.99 -27.10 1.88
N TRP A 158 -24.03 -27.17 0.96
CA TRP A 158 -23.79 -28.31 0.08
C TRP A 158 -23.51 -29.62 0.83
N ASN A 159 -22.80 -29.56 1.95
CA ASN A 159 -22.36 -30.76 2.69
C ASN A 159 -23.48 -31.40 3.52
N TYR A 160 -24.58 -30.70 3.78
CA TYR A 160 -25.45 -31.06 4.90
C TYR A 160 -26.44 -32.23 4.57
N TRP A 161 -26.56 -32.64 3.31
CA TRP A 161 -27.07 -33.99 2.93
C TRP A 161 -26.20 -34.71 1.90
N GLY A 162 -25.13 -34.07 1.45
CA GLY A 162 -24.17 -34.62 0.51
C GLY A 162 -23.07 -35.40 1.21
N GLU A 163 -21.86 -35.24 0.67
CA GLU A 163 -20.65 -35.74 1.28
C GLU A 163 -20.15 -34.79 2.39
N ASP A 164 -19.56 -35.34 3.46
CA ASP A 164 -19.00 -34.56 4.60
C ASP A 164 -17.98 -33.49 4.14
N THR A 165 -17.37 -33.69 2.98
CA THR A 165 -16.52 -32.75 2.26
C THR A 165 -16.60 -33.09 0.77
N TYR A 166 -16.74 -32.08 -0.09
CA TYR A 166 -16.50 -32.23 -1.53
C TYR A 166 -15.13 -31.67 -1.87
N HIS A 167 -14.42 -32.35 -2.77
CA HIS A 167 -13.12 -31.94 -3.25
C HIS A 167 -13.26 -31.37 -4.66
N ALA A 168 -13.69 -30.12 -4.78
CA ALA A 168 -13.77 -29.45 -6.06
C ALA A 168 -12.37 -29.41 -6.71
N VAL A 169 -12.31 -29.78 -7.99
CA VAL A 169 -11.06 -29.87 -8.74
C VAL A 169 -10.66 -28.51 -9.30
N PRO A 170 -9.37 -28.26 -9.53
CA PRO A 170 -8.93 -27.09 -10.28
C PRO A 170 -9.57 -27.04 -11.68
N PHE A 171 -9.69 -25.84 -12.23
CA PHE A 171 -10.11 -25.64 -13.62
C PHE A 171 -9.10 -26.30 -14.58
N ASN A 172 -9.58 -27.23 -15.39
CA ASN A 172 -8.74 -28.12 -16.19
C ASN A 172 -9.51 -28.57 -17.45
N THR A 173 -9.13 -28.02 -18.60
CA THR A 173 -9.82 -28.25 -19.88
C THR A 173 -9.10 -29.24 -20.79
N GLU A 174 -7.83 -29.55 -20.50
CA GLU A 174 -6.99 -30.40 -21.36
C GLU A 174 -6.49 -31.70 -20.70
N GLY A 175 -6.69 -31.85 -19.39
CA GLY A 175 -6.49 -33.09 -18.63
C GLY A 175 -5.19 -33.20 -17.82
N ASP A 176 -4.48 -32.10 -17.53
CA ASP A 176 -3.33 -32.10 -16.60
C ASP A 176 -3.68 -31.44 -15.26
N GLU A 177 -4.01 -32.27 -14.28
CA GLU A 177 -4.44 -31.85 -12.93
C GLU A 177 -3.33 -31.19 -12.08
N ASN A 178 -2.10 -31.02 -12.60
CA ASN A 178 -0.93 -30.61 -11.81
C ASN A 178 -0.44 -29.18 -12.10
N THR A 179 -0.79 -28.61 -13.27
CA THR A 179 -0.35 -27.28 -13.69
C THR A 179 -1.31 -26.71 -14.72
N PHE A 180 -1.79 -25.48 -14.50
CA PHE A 180 -2.44 -24.71 -15.56
C PHE A 180 -1.49 -24.48 -16.73
N SER A 181 -1.95 -24.66 -17.96
CA SER A 181 -1.18 -24.25 -19.15
C SER A 181 -1.35 -22.76 -19.50
N ASP A 182 -0.65 -22.32 -20.54
CA ASP A 182 -0.84 -20.98 -21.11
C ASP A 182 -2.25 -20.82 -21.72
N TYR A 183 -2.86 -21.92 -22.20
CA TYR A 183 -4.23 -21.92 -22.73
C TYR A 183 -5.25 -21.76 -21.60
N GLU A 184 -5.09 -22.51 -20.51
CA GLU A 184 -5.98 -22.43 -19.36
C GLU A 184 -5.85 -21.10 -18.62
N ARG A 185 -4.63 -20.54 -18.51
CA ARG A 185 -4.44 -19.16 -18.03
C ARG A 185 -5.20 -18.15 -18.88
N ALA A 186 -5.16 -18.27 -20.21
CA ALA A 186 -5.88 -17.37 -21.10
C ALA A 186 -7.41 -17.53 -20.99
N GLN A 187 -7.91 -18.76 -20.77
CA GLN A 187 -9.33 -19.02 -20.46
C GLN A 187 -9.74 -18.38 -19.12
N ILE A 188 -8.95 -18.57 -18.05
CA ILE A 188 -9.19 -17.97 -16.71
C ILE A 188 -9.25 -16.44 -16.82
N GLN A 189 -8.28 -15.84 -17.52
CA GLN A 189 -8.23 -14.39 -17.74
C GLN A 189 -9.46 -13.88 -18.50
N GLU A 190 -9.90 -14.56 -19.56
CA GLU A 190 -11.10 -14.20 -20.33
C GLU A 190 -12.39 -14.37 -19.51
N ILE A 191 -12.49 -15.40 -18.66
CA ILE A 191 -13.64 -15.62 -17.77
C ILE A 191 -13.71 -14.52 -16.71
N TRP A 192 -12.60 -14.29 -15.99
CA TRP A 192 -12.51 -13.21 -14.99
C TRP A 192 -12.83 -11.85 -15.62
N HIS A 193 -12.28 -11.56 -16.79
CA HIS A 193 -12.45 -10.28 -17.48
C HIS A 193 -13.92 -10.01 -17.82
N ARG A 194 -14.65 -11.01 -18.35
CA ARG A 194 -16.09 -10.89 -18.63
C ARG A 194 -16.92 -10.64 -17.37
N ILE A 195 -16.62 -11.35 -16.28
CA ILE A 195 -17.34 -11.17 -15.01
C ILE A 195 -16.98 -9.80 -14.37
N ALA A 196 -15.74 -9.33 -14.51
CA ALA A 196 -15.33 -8.00 -14.09
C ALA A 196 -16.09 -6.89 -14.85
N GLU A 197 -16.26 -7.03 -16.16
CA GLU A 197 -17.09 -6.14 -17.00
C GLU A 197 -18.54 -6.08 -16.52
N ASP A 198 -19.14 -7.24 -16.25
CA ASP A 198 -20.52 -7.36 -15.81
C ASP A 198 -20.80 -6.65 -14.46
N PHE A 199 -19.83 -6.64 -13.54
CA PHE A 199 -19.98 -6.12 -12.17
C PHE A 199 -19.40 -4.70 -11.94
N ALA A 200 -18.74 -4.10 -12.94
CA ALA A 200 -18.10 -2.78 -12.83
C ALA A 200 -19.02 -1.67 -12.28
N ALA A 201 -20.28 -1.67 -12.70
CA ALA A 201 -21.30 -0.68 -12.31
C ALA A 201 -21.68 -0.69 -10.82
N PHE A 202 -21.32 -1.76 -10.09
CA PHE A 202 -21.80 -2.00 -8.73
C PHE A 202 -20.79 -1.74 -7.61
N ASP A 203 -19.64 -1.15 -7.95
CA ASP A 203 -18.52 -0.99 -7.00
C ASP A 203 -18.16 -2.34 -6.36
N VAL A 204 -17.93 -3.36 -7.20
CA VAL A 204 -17.52 -4.72 -6.78
C VAL A 204 -16.11 -5.00 -7.31
N ASP A 205 -15.25 -5.50 -6.44
CA ASP A 205 -13.94 -6.02 -6.81
C ASP A 205 -14.06 -7.50 -7.20
N VAL A 206 -14.11 -7.78 -8.50
CA VAL A 206 -14.05 -9.14 -9.04
C VAL A 206 -12.58 -9.55 -9.05
N THR A 207 -12.25 -10.61 -8.31
CA THR A 207 -10.86 -11.01 -8.07
C THR A 207 -10.63 -12.51 -8.24
N THR A 208 -9.41 -12.86 -8.61
CA THR A 208 -8.87 -14.24 -8.59
C THR A 208 -7.87 -14.45 -7.46
N GLU A 209 -7.55 -13.42 -6.67
CA GLU A 209 -6.75 -13.53 -5.45
C GLU A 209 -7.64 -13.98 -4.28
N GLU A 210 -7.21 -15.00 -3.52
CA GLU A 210 -7.98 -15.51 -2.38
C GLU A 210 -8.15 -14.40 -1.30
N PRO A 211 -9.39 -13.99 -0.96
CA PRO A 211 -9.62 -12.95 0.03
C PRO A 211 -9.14 -13.34 1.42
N ALA A 212 -8.58 -12.37 2.15
CA ALA A 212 -8.09 -12.59 3.52
C ALA A 212 -9.15 -13.08 4.53
N SER A 213 -10.44 -12.91 4.21
CA SER A 213 -11.55 -13.54 4.93
C SER A 213 -12.82 -13.54 4.09
N PHE A 214 -13.58 -14.64 4.15
CA PHE A 214 -14.92 -14.75 3.58
C PHE A 214 -15.97 -14.24 4.58
N ASP A 215 -16.37 -12.97 4.43
CA ASP A 215 -17.33 -12.31 5.32
C ASP A 215 -18.65 -11.92 4.62
N ASN A 216 -19.50 -11.15 5.30
CA ASN A 216 -20.80 -10.69 4.78
C ASN A 216 -20.72 -9.69 3.61
N ASN A 217 -19.53 -9.46 3.04
CA ASN A 217 -19.32 -8.71 1.80
C ASN A 217 -18.49 -9.46 0.74
N THR A 218 -18.09 -10.71 0.98
CA THR A 218 -17.26 -11.52 0.09
C THR A 218 -18.10 -12.61 -0.60
N GLY A 219 -18.44 -12.40 -1.86
CA GLY A 219 -18.99 -13.44 -2.75
C GLY A 219 -17.90 -14.40 -3.24
N HIS A 220 -18.30 -15.61 -3.64
CA HIS A 220 -17.41 -16.63 -4.20
C HIS A 220 -18.14 -17.52 -5.17
N VAL A 221 -17.54 -17.62 -6.35
CA VAL A 221 -17.94 -18.52 -7.43
C VAL A 221 -16.80 -19.51 -7.60
N LEU A 222 -17.12 -20.80 -7.52
CA LEU A 222 -16.15 -21.88 -7.69
C LEU A 222 -16.37 -22.52 -9.07
N ILE A 223 -15.36 -22.40 -9.93
CA ILE A 223 -15.39 -22.88 -11.31
C ILE A 223 -14.75 -24.27 -11.32
N THR A 224 -15.57 -25.32 -11.35
CA THR A 224 -15.18 -26.73 -11.13
C THR A 224 -15.90 -27.66 -12.12
N GLN A 225 -15.54 -28.94 -12.15
CA GLN A 225 -16.28 -29.98 -12.86
C GLN A 225 -17.57 -30.37 -12.11
N ASP A 226 -18.49 -31.04 -12.82
CA ASP A 226 -19.72 -31.65 -12.28
C ASP A 226 -19.45 -32.78 -11.26
N THR A 227 -18.19 -33.20 -11.16
CA THR A 227 -17.70 -34.28 -10.32
C THR A 227 -16.43 -33.87 -9.57
N ASP A 228 -16.29 -34.38 -8.34
CA ASP A 228 -15.22 -34.03 -7.43
C ASP A 228 -13.96 -34.92 -7.62
N ALA A 229 -12.85 -34.58 -6.95
CA ALA A 229 -11.57 -35.29 -7.05
C ALA A 229 -11.60 -36.76 -6.58
N LEU A 230 -12.68 -37.21 -5.93
CA LEU A 230 -12.92 -38.60 -5.54
C LEU A 230 -13.88 -39.33 -6.51
N GLY A 231 -14.34 -38.64 -7.56
CA GLY A 231 -15.34 -39.12 -8.51
C GLY A 231 -16.77 -39.08 -7.95
N GLN A 232 -17.03 -38.23 -6.96
CA GLN A 232 -18.35 -38.05 -6.35
C GLN A 232 -19.12 -36.95 -7.11
N ALA A 233 -20.44 -37.12 -7.19
CA ALA A 233 -21.34 -36.14 -7.81
C ALA A 233 -21.33 -34.82 -7.05
N MET A 234 -21.03 -33.70 -7.72
CA MET A 234 -21.17 -32.37 -7.12
C MET A 234 -22.67 -31.99 -6.97
N PRO A 235 -23.01 -31.06 -6.06
CA PRO A 235 -24.40 -30.64 -5.84
C PRO A 235 -25.07 -30.14 -7.12
N SER A 236 -26.15 -30.79 -7.56
CA SER A 236 -26.84 -30.43 -8.80
C SER A 236 -25.95 -30.46 -10.06
N GLN A 237 -25.05 -31.46 -10.15
CA GLN A 237 -24.17 -31.77 -11.30
C GLN A 237 -24.82 -31.84 -12.71
N GLY A 238 -26.13 -31.70 -12.85
CA GLY A 238 -26.81 -31.62 -14.16
C GLY A 238 -27.07 -30.20 -14.66
N ALA A 239 -26.69 -29.19 -13.88
CA ALA A 239 -26.89 -27.78 -14.13
C ALA A 239 -25.66 -27.13 -14.80
N GLY A 240 -25.85 -25.99 -15.46
CA GLY A 240 -24.73 -25.14 -15.89
C GLY A 240 -24.08 -24.42 -14.70
N GLY A 241 -24.90 -23.97 -13.76
CA GLY A 241 -24.50 -23.37 -12.50
C GLY A 241 -25.57 -23.54 -11.42
N VAL A 242 -25.19 -23.26 -10.18
CA VAL A 242 -26.09 -23.32 -9.02
C VAL A 242 -25.78 -22.16 -8.06
N ALA A 243 -26.59 -21.12 -8.09
CA ALA A 243 -26.57 -20.05 -7.10
C ALA A 243 -27.01 -20.57 -5.73
N TYR A 244 -26.06 -20.54 -4.80
CA TYR A 244 -26.33 -20.47 -3.38
C TYR A 244 -25.54 -19.31 -2.80
N VAL A 245 -26.12 -18.12 -2.73
CA VAL A 245 -25.36 -16.96 -2.27
C VAL A 245 -26.21 -15.87 -1.63
N GLY A 246 -25.72 -15.33 -0.51
CA GLY A 246 -26.37 -14.28 0.28
C GLY A 246 -25.38 -13.36 1.00
N VAL A 247 -24.18 -13.20 0.43
CA VAL A 247 -23.00 -12.54 1.05
C VAL A 247 -22.88 -11.04 0.75
N TRP A 248 -24.02 -10.36 0.57
CA TRP A 248 -24.18 -8.93 0.85
C TRP A 248 -25.30 -8.70 1.89
N GLY A 249 -25.17 -9.40 3.02
CA GLY A 249 -25.99 -9.18 4.22
C GLY A 249 -27.35 -9.89 4.28
N ARG A 250 -27.55 -11.02 3.54
CA ARG A 250 -28.84 -11.75 3.52
C ARG A 250 -28.80 -13.24 3.90
N SER A 251 -27.64 -13.86 4.08
CA SER A 251 -27.55 -15.24 4.59
C SER A 251 -28.02 -15.35 6.04
N ASP A 252 -28.80 -16.39 6.33
CA ASP A 252 -29.29 -16.77 7.67
C ASP A 252 -28.44 -17.85 8.35
N PHE A 253 -27.37 -18.28 7.70
CA PHE A 253 -26.49 -19.35 8.16
C PHE A 253 -25.27 -18.78 8.89
N ASP A 254 -24.89 -19.41 10.00
CA ASP A 254 -23.63 -19.11 10.73
C ASP A 254 -22.36 -19.51 9.94
N TYR A 255 -22.52 -19.93 8.68
CA TYR A 255 -21.48 -20.40 7.79
C TYR A 255 -21.69 -19.86 6.37
N TYR A 256 -20.58 -19.85 5.65
CA TYR A 256 -20.45 -19.41 4.28
C TYR A 256 -20.75 -20.53 3.27
N SER A 257 -21.11 -20.21 2.04
CA SER A 257 -21.34 -21.21 0.97
C SER A 257 -21.09 -20.57 -0.41
N PRO A 258 -20.29 -21.21 -1.28
CA PRO A 258 -20.00 -20.70 -2.63
C PRO A 258 -21.11 -21.01 -3.63
N ALA A 259 -21.23 -20.20 -4.68
CA ALA A 259 -21.88 -20.63 -5.93
C ALA A 259 -20.98 -21.64 -6.66
N LEU A 260 -21.60 -22.58 -7.38
CA LEU A 260 -20.90 -23.61 -8.15
C LEU A 260 -21.19 -23.42 -9.63
N VAL A 261 -20.15 -23.37 -10.47
CA VAL A 261 -20.27 -23.26 -11.93
C VAL A 261 -19.54 -24.44 -12.57
N TYR A 262 -20.27 -25.21 -13.38
CA TYR A 262 -19.82 -26.50 -13.92
C TYR A 262 -19.34 -26.35 -15.35
N TYR A 263 -18.04 -26.10 -15.53
CA TYR A 263 -17.48 -25.69 -16.83
C TYR A 263 -17.58 -26.77 -17.91
N ASP A 264 -17.60 -28.05 -17.52
CA ASP A 264 -17.79 -29.22 -18.36
C ASP A 264 -19.22 -29.36 -18.89
N ASN A 265 -20.22 -28.95 -18.10
CA ASN A 265 -21.60 -28.77 -18.54
C ASN A 265 -21.79 -27.55 -19.47
N LEU A 266 -20.84 -26.61 -19.46
CA LEU A 266 -20.81 -25.37 -20.25
C LEU A 266 -19.89 -25.47 -21.49
N LEU A 267 -19.69 -26.68 -22.00
CA LEU A 267 -18.87 -26.99 -23.18
C LEU A 267 -17.42 -26.47 -23.08
N ASN A 268 -16.88 -26.29 -21.87
CA ASN A 268 -15.55 -25.72 -21.60
C ASN A 268 -15.29 -24.35 -22.26
N THR A 269 -16.35 -23.56 -22.52
CA THR A 269 -16.26 -22.33 -23.31
C THR A 269 -16.27 -21.11 -22.39
N ALA A 270 -15.18 -20.31 -22.35
CA ALA A 270 -15.06 -19.14 -21.47
C ALA A 270 -16.27 -18.21 -21.46
N SER A 271 -16.86 -17.91 -22.63
CA SER A 271 -18.05 -17.04 -22.69
C SER A 271 -19.26 -17.63 -21.97
N TYR A 272 -19.48 -18.94 -22.05
CA TYR A 272 -20.59 -19.63 -21.38
C TYR A 272 -20.33 -19.79 -19.88
N ILE A 273 -19.07 -20.01 -19.49
CA ILE A 273 -18.65 -20.09 -18.09
C ILE A 273 -18.81 -18.74 -17.40
N ALA A 274 -18.39 -17.65 -18.06
CA ALA A 274 -18.58 -16.29 -17.57
C ALA A 274 -20.07 -15.90 -17.49
N GLU A 275 -20.86 -16.20 -18.52
CA GLU A 275 -22.32 -15.94 -18.56
C GLU A 275 -23.03 -16.63 -17.39
N ALA A 276 -22.74 -17.91 -17.14
CA ALA A 276 -23.25 -18.63 -15.97
C ALA A 276 -22.75 -18.04 -14.65
N ALA A 277 -21.44 -17.79 -14.51
CA ALA A 277 -20.86 -17.23 -13.28
C ALA A 277 -21.42 -15.85 -12.92
N SER A 278 -21.57 -14.95 -13.91
CA SER A 278 -22.17 -13.63 -13.72
C SER A 278 -23.66 -13.72 -13.37
N HIS A 279 -24.40 -14.67 -13.95
CA HIS A 279 -25.78 -14.97 -13.57
C HIS A 279 -25.87 -15.46 -12.11
N GLU A 280 -25.12 -16.51 -11.75
CA GLU A 280 -25.17 -17.08 -10.39
C GLU A 280 -24.71 -16.06 -9.32
N ALA A 281 -23.74 -15.20 -9.67
CA ALA A 281 -23.32 -14.09 -8.82
C ALA A 281 -24.36 -12.95 -8.75
N GLY A 282 -25.11 -12.69 -9.83
CA GLY A 282 -26.11 -11.62 -9.95
C GLY A 282 -27.22 -11.71 -8.92
N HIS A 283 -27.63 -12.93 -8.54
CA HIS A 283 -28.60 -13.17 -7.47
C HIS A 283 -28.19 -12.54 -6.11
N ASN A 284 -26.89 -12.32 -5.85
CA ASN A 284 -26.44 -11.62 -4.63
C ASN A 284 -26.81 -10.14 -4.61
N LEU A 285 -26.84 -9.49 -5.77
CA LEU A 285 -27.18 -8.06 -5.88
C LEU A 285 -28.70 -7.83 -5.71
N GLY A 286 -29.50 -8.90 -5.67
CA GLY A 286 -30.96 -8.83 -5.65
C GLY A 286 -31.57 -8.48 -7.01
N LEU A 287 -30.74 -8.52 -8.06
CA LEU A 287 -31.10 -8.31 -9.45
C LEU A 287 -32.00 -9.46 -9.90
N SER A 288 -33.21 -9.14 -10.37
CA SER A 288 -34.26 -10.13 -10.60
C SER A 288 -34.68 -10.19 -12.07
N HIS A 289 -35.24 -11.33 -12.48
CA HIS A 289 -35.73 -11.57 -13.84
C HIS A 289 -36.96 -10.69 -14.17
N ASP A 290 -36.83 -9.81 -15.16
CA ASP A 290 -37.84 -8.78 -15.44
C ASP A 290 -39.16 -9.34 -16.08
N GLY A 291 -40.21 -8.52 -16.03
CA GLY A 291 -41.60 -9.02 -16.08
C GLY A 291 -42.49 -8.50 -17.21
N SER A 292 -41.95 -7.78 -18.20
CA SER A 292 -42.78 -7.04 -19.18
C SER A 292 -43.25 -7.89 -20.38
N GLY A 293 -44.52 -7.74 -20.76
CA GLY A 293 -45.11 -8.42 -21.93
C GLY A 293 -44.87 -7.73 -23.28
N SER A 294 -44.11 -6.63 -23.29
CA SER A 294 -43.74 -5.88 -24.49
C SER A 294 -42.45 -5.12 -24.22
N SER A 295 -41.33 -5.70 -24.66
CA SER A 295 -39.94 -5.25 -24.40
C SER A 295 -39.60 -5.16 -22.91
N SER A 296 -38.67 -6.03 -22.50
CA SER A 296 -38.38 -6.38 -21.10
C SER A 296 -36.90 -6.73 -20.99
N TYR A 297 -36.03 -5.77 -21.31
CA TYR A 297 -34.58 -5.90 -21.29
C TYR A 297 -33.97 -4.51 -21.18
N TYR A 298 -32.87 -4.35 -20.45
CA TYR A 298 -32.06 -3.13 -20.52
C TYR A 298 -31.47 -3.02 -21.94
N ALA A 299 -31.89 -2.00 -22.67
CA ALA A 299 -31.41 -1.71 -24.04
C ALA A 299 -30.24 -0.70 -24.05
N GLY A 300 -29.96 -0.12 -22.89
CA GLY A 300 -28.86 0.83 -22.70
C GLY A 300 -29.07 2.14 -23.43
N HIS A 301 -27.96 2.83 -23.64
CA HIS A 301 -27.91 4.09 -24.37
C HIS A 301 -27.79 3.87 -25.90
N GLY A 302 -28.05 2.65 -26.36
CA GLY A 302 -27.93 2.23 -27.76
C GLY A 302 -29.24 2.12 -28.54
N SER A 303 -29.09 1.77 -29.82
CA SER A 303 -30.20 1.65 -30.77
C SER A 303 -30.88 0.27 -30.80
N GLY A 304 -30.58 -0.63 -29.87
CA GLY A 304 -31.08 -2.01 -29.85
C GLY A 304 -30.93 -2.68 -28.48
N TYR A 305 -31.38 -3.93 -28.36
CA TYR A 305 -31.22 -4.70 -27.11
C TYR A 305 -29.84 -5.36 -27.06
N VAL A 306 -29.17 -5.19 -25.93
CA VAL A 306 -27.86 -5.78 -25.62
C VAL A 306 -27.96 -6.52 -24.30
N SER A 307 -27.38 -7.72 -24.21
CA SER A 307 -27.43 -8.53 -23.00
C SER A 307 -26.26 -8.23 -22.08
N TRP A 308 -26.53 -8.32 -20.79
CA TRP A 308 -25.61 -8.05 -19.69
C TRP A 308 -25.82 -9.18 -18.68
N ALA A 309 -24.77 -9.94 -18.35
CA ALA A 309 -24.99 -11.29 -17.80
C ALA A 309 -25.62 -11.36 -16.39
N PRO A 310 -25.51 -10.34 -15.50
CA PRO A 310 -26.22 -10.33 -14.22
C PRO A 310 -27.74 -10.21 -14.33
N ILE A 311 -28.30 -9.69 -15.44
CA ILE A 311 -29.74 -9.75 -15.77
C ILE A 311 -29.91 -9.97 -17.27
N MET A 312 -30.33 -11.18 -17.65
CA MET A 312 -30.37 -11.64 -19.04
C MET A 312 -31.15 -10.71 -19.98
N GLY A 313 -30.46 -10.23 -21.02
CA GLY A 313 -31.00 -9.50 -22.17
C GLY A 313 -31.43 -10.42 -23.31
N ASN A 314 -32.15 -9.90 -24.31
CA ASN A 314 -32.30 -10.61 -25.59
C ASN A 314 -31.01 -10.51 -26.41
N GLY A 315 -30.04 -11.36 -26.07
CA GLY A 315 -28.88 -11.69 -26.90
C GLY A 315 -27.53 -11.39 -26.26
N TYR A 316 -26.94 -12.40 -25.61
CA TYR A 316 -25.51 -12.67 -25.79
C TYR A 316 -25.33 -14.01 -26.51
N TYR A 317 -25.77 -15.11 -25.90
CA TYR A 317 -26.11 -16.33 -26.62
C TYR A 317 -27.48 -16.86 -26.17
N ASN A 318 -28.35 -17.21 -27.12
CA ASN A 318 -29.68 -17.82 -26.81
C ASN A 318 -29.57 -19.25 -26.23
N ASN A 319 -28.37 -19.69 -25.87
CA ASN A 319 -27.94 -21.09 -25.95
C ASN A 319 -27.21 -21.59 -24.69
N VAL A 320 -27.15 -20.83 -23.60
CA VAL A 320 -26.64 -21.35 -22.30
C VAL A 320 -27.80 -21.35 -21.31
N THR A 321 -28.07 -20.20 -20.72
CA THR A 321 -29.07 -19.95 -19.68
C THR A 321 -30.21 -19.09 -20.24
N GLN A 322 -31.03 -19.69 -21.12
CA GLN A 322 -32.30 -19.05 -21.52
C GLN A 322 -33.28 -19.09 -20.34
N TRP A 323 -34.30 -18.21 -20.39
CA TRP A 323 -35.41 -18.03 -19.42
C TRP A 323 -35.13 -16.98 -18.32
N SER A 324 -35.71 -15.79 -18.53
CA SER A 324 -36.02 -14.82 -17.49
C SER A 324 -37.38 -14.22 -17.86
N ARG A 325 -38.49 -14.79 -17.39
CA ARG A 325 -39.81 -14.17 -17.59
C ARG A 325 -40.81 -14.46 -16.49
N GLY A 326 -41.11 -13.41 -15.72
CA GLY A 326 -42.21 -13.44 -14.75
C GLY A 326 -41.98 -14.45 -13.63
N GLU A 327 -40.71 -14.58 -13.28
CA GLU A 327 -40.17 -15.68 -12.49
C GLU A 327 -40.33 -15.41 -10.98
N TYR A 328 -39.75 -14.32 -10.44
CA TYR A 328 -39.84 -14.01 -8.99
C TYR A 328 -40.48 -12.65 -8.49
N PRO A 329 -41.78 -12.33 -8.74
CA PRO A 329 -42.58 -11.27 -8.10
C PRO A 329 -42.79 -11.41 -6.60
N GLY A 330 -42.59 -10.43 -5.70
CA GLY A 330 -42.25 -8.99 -5.74
C GLY A 330 -41.08 -8.39 -6.55
N ALA A 331 -40.38 -9.14 -7.42
CA ALA A 331 -40.21 -8.70 -8.83
C ALA A 331 -41.58 -8.45 -9.52
N THR A 332 -42.37 -7.58 -8.90
CA THR A 332 -43.58 -7.00 -9.43
C THR A 332 -43.18 -5.99 -10.48
N GLN A 333 -44.14 -5.47 -11.25
CA GLN A 333 -43.95 -4.33 -12.16
C GLN A 333 -43.69 -3.00 -11.40
N THR A 334 -42.92 -3.05 -10.31
CA THR A 334 -42.58 -1.97 -9.37
C THR A 334 -41.27 -2.23 -8.60
N GLN A 335 -40.68 -3.42 -8.64
CA GLN A 335 -39.22 -3.49 -8.54
C GLN A 335 -38.76 -3.18 -9.95
N ASP A 336 -38.25 -1.98 -10.11
CA ASP A 336 -37.74 -1.53 -11.39
C ASP A 336 -36.25 -1.87 -11.36
N ASP A 337 -35.92 -3.11 -11.77
CA ASP A 337 -34.53 -3.53 -11.95
C ASP A 337 -33.83 -2.55 -12.93
N ILE A 338 -34.58 -1.98 -13.87
CA ILE A 338 -34.12 -0.87 -14.72
C ILE A 338 -33.93 0.42 -13.90
N GLU A 339 -34.66 0.75 -12.83
CA GLU A 339 -34.34 1.88 -11.93
C GLU A 339 -33.06 1.64 -11.12
N ILE A 340 -32.77 0.40 -10.70
CA ILE A 340 -31.51 0.05 -10.03
C ILE A 340 -30.35 0.16 -11.03
N ILE A 341 -30.51 -0.41 -12.23
CA ILE A 341 -29.53 -0.33 -13.31
C ILE A 341 -29.32 1.12 -13.74
N THR A 342 -30.37 1.86 -14.11
CA THR A 342 -30.32 3.28 -14.51
C THR A 342 -29.75 4.17 -13.40
N GLY A 343 -30.06 3.91 -12.13
CA GLY A 343 -29.44 4.66 -11.02
C GLY A 343 -27.93 4.44 -10.85
N HIS A 344 -27.36 3.42 -11.50
CA HIS A 344 -25.93 3.10 -11.54
C HIS A 344 -25.29 3.31 -12.93
N LEU A 345 -26.10 3.29 -13.99
CA LEU A 345 -25.75 3.42 -15.41
C LEU A 345 -26.65 4.47 -16.08
N ASP A 346 -26.76 5.64 -15.45
CA ASP A 346 -27.38 6.84 -16.03
C ASP A 346 -26.50 7.38 -17.17
N LEU A 347 -27.09 8.15 -18.09
CA LEU A 347 -26.30 8.96 -19.03
C LEU A 347 -25.35 9.87 -18.24
N ARG A 348 -24.10 9.91 -18.68
CA ARG A 348 -23.05 10.73 -18.09
C ARG A 348 -23.18 12.17 -18.60
N VAL A 349 -22.20 13.00 -18.28
CA VAL A 349 -22.20 14.41 -18.67
C VAL A 349 -21.13 14.59 -19.72
N ASP A 350 -21.55 14.82 -20.97
CA ASP A 350 -20.75 15.27 -22.12
C ASP A 350 -19.51 16.03 -21.64
N ASP A 351 -18.36 15.36 -21.73
CA ASP A 351 -17.07 15.87 -21.28
C ASP A 351 -16.27 16.54 -22.41
N HIS A 352 -16.82 16.57 -23.62
CA HIS A 352 -16.23 17.19 -24.80
C HIS A 352 -17.19 18.13 -25.54
N SER A 353 -17.33 17.94 -26.85
CA SER A 353 -18.20 18.73 -27.73
C SER A 353 -18.30 18.08 -29.10
N ASP A 354 -19.51 17.97 -29.61
CA ASP A 354 -19.89 17.59 -30.98
C ASP A 354 -19.32 18.51 -32.09
N THR A 355 -18.51 19.52 -31.74
CA THR A 355 -18.17 20.61 -32.67
C THR A 355 -16.69 20.97 -32.69
N ARG A 356 -16.12 20.95 -33.90
CA ARG A 356 -14.72 21.37 -34.19
C ARG A 356 -14.33 22.78 -33.72
N ASN A 357 -15.29 23.65 -33.42
CA ASN A 357 -15.02 24.99 -32.92
C ASN A 357 -14.66 25.01 -31.41
N LEU A 358 -15.01 23.95 -30.68
CA LEU A 358 -14.78 23.77 -29.25
C LEU A 358 -14.04 22.46 -28.96
N ALA A 359 -13.40 21.89 -29.98
CA ALA A 359 -12.69 20.62 -29.87
C ALA A 359 -11.55 20.67 -28.85
N THR A 360 -11.44 19.63 -28.02
CA THR A 360 -10.39 19.52 -27.00
C THR A 360 -9.03 19.24 -27.66
N GLU A 361 -7.97 19.94 -27.23
CA GLU A 361 -6.64 19.74 -27.82
C GLU A 361 -5.97 18.50 -27.23
N LEU A 362 -5.45 17.61 -28.09
CA LEU A 362 -4.70 16.43 -27.66
C LEU A 362 -3.34 16.83 -27.10
N VAL A 363 -2.93 16.19 -26.00
CA VAL A 363 -1.59 16.37 -25.42
C VAL A 363 -0.61 15.46 -26.13
N ILE A 364 0.44 16.06 -26.69
CA ILE A 364 1.48 15.36 -27.48
C ILE A 364 2.85 15.62 -26.85
N SER A 365 3.49 14.58 -26.33
CA SER A 365 4.84 14.63 -25.78
C SER A 365 5.91 14.37 -26.85
N GLY A 366 7.08 14.97 -26.64
CA GLY A 366 8.25 14.80 -27.51
C GLY A 366 8.06 15.23 -28.97
N GLY A 367 6.97 15.96 -29.29
CA GLY A 367 6.61 16.35 -30.66
C GLY A 367 5.97 15.25 -31.51
N THR A 368 5.80 14.03 -30.98
CA THR A 368 5.28 12.87 -31.76
C THR A 368 4.36 11.93 -31.02
N LEU A 369 4.40 11.83 -29.69
CA LEU A 369 3.67 10.79 -28.95
C LEU A 369 2.40 11.38 -28.35
N ILE A 370 1.23 10.85 -28.70
CA ILE A 370 -0.01 11.17 -27.98
C ILE A 370 0.12 10.55 -26.59
N GLU A 371 0.09 11.37 -25.53
CA GLU A 371 0.25 10.88 -24.16
C GLU A 371 -0.89 9.93 -23.78
N VAL A 372 -0.56 8.84 -23.08
CA VAL A 372 -1.56 7.88 -22.58
C VAL A 372 -1.98 8.33 -21.18
N SER A 373 -3.27 8.61 -21.01
CA SER A 373 -3.88 8.84 -19.70
C SER A 373 -5.07 7.89 -19.52
N ASN A 374 -4.85 6.76 -18.83
CA ASN A 374 -5.93 5.84 -18.43
C ASN A 374 -5.98 5.75 -16.89
N PRO A 375 -7.09 5.26 -16.29
CA PRO A 375 -7.24 5.19 -14.84
C PRO A 375 -6.18 4.32 -14.12
N GLU A 376 -5.56 3.38 -14.83
CA GLU A 376 -4.56 2.46 -14.26
C GLU A 376 -3.17 3.09 -14.15
N THR A 377 -2.83 3.96 -15.11
CA THR A 377 -1.53 4.63 -15.21
C THR A 377 -1.53 6.02 -14.58
N ASP A 378 -2.69 6.69 -14.51
CA ASP A 378 -2.84 8.04 -13.99
C ASP A 378 -4.24 8.27 -13.34
N PRO A 379 -4.56 7.60 -12.23
CA PRO A 379 -5.90 7.63 -11.59
C PRO A 379 -6.32 9.00 -11.05
N ASP A 380 -5.37 9.88 -10.72
CA ASP A 380 -5.62 11.21 -10.15
C ASP A 380 -5.79 12.31 -11.22
N ASN A 381 -5.71 11.95 -12.51
CA ASN A 381 -5.81 12.91 -13.61
C ASN A 381 -7.27 13.11 -14.02
N PHE A 382 -7.83 14.27 -13.68
CA PHE A 382 -9.19 14.68 -14.03
C PHE A 382 -9.25 15.59 -15.28
N TYR A 383 -8.15 15.73 -16.02
CA TYR A 383 -8.12 16.52 -17.25
C TYR A 383 -8.68 15.70 -18.43
N PRO A 384 -9.58 16.27 -19.26
CA PRO A 384 -10.23 15.53 -20.36
C PRO A 384 -9.34 15.33 -21.60
N GLN A 385 -8.09 15.81 -21.61
CA GLN A 385 -7.22 15.58 -22.77
C GLN A 385 -6.87 14.09 -22.91
N ASN A 386 -6.90 13.59 -24.16
CA ASN A 386 -6.56 12.22 -24.57
C ASN A 386 -7.45 11.10 -23.98
N LYS A 387 -8.66 11.42 -23.53
CA LYS A 387 -9.71 10.49 -23.12
C LYS A 387 -11.06 11.18 -23.27
N GLY A 388 -12.16 10.48 -23.02
CA GLY A 388 -13.51 11.05 -22.99
C GLY A 388 -14.55 9.98 -22.64
N VAL A 389 -15.84 10.34 -22.74
CA VAL A 389 -16.99 9.48 -22.50
C VAL A 389 -17.95 9.56 -23.67
N ILE A 390 -18.16 8.45 -24.39
CA ILE A 390 -19.30 8.33 -25.30
C ILE A 390 -20.53 7.87 -24.50
N GLU A 391 -21.51 8.75 -24.37
CA GLU A 391 -22.73 8.50 -23.60
C GLU A 391 -23.77 7.69 -24.36
N ASP A 392 -24.05 8.07 -25.61
CA ASP A 392 -25.06 7.42 -26.43
C ASP A 392 -24.64 7.34 -27.91
N SER A 393 -25.30 6.49 -28.70
CA SER A 393 -24.99 6.29 -30.13
C SER A 393 -25.13 7.52 -31.07
N ASN A 394 -25.50 8.69 -30.56
CA ASN A 394 -25.53 9.97 -31.28
C ASN A 394 -24.43 10.94 -30.82
N ASP A 395 -23.69 10.58 -29.78
CA ASP A 395 -22.65 11.38 -29.15
C ASP A 395 -21.35 11.39 -29.98
N VAL A 396 -20.63 12.52 -29.94
CA VAL A 396 -19.50 12.82 -30.83
C VAL A 396 -18.41 13.63 -30.15
N ASP A 397 -17.45 12.96 -29.51
CA ASP A 397 -16.31 13.66 -28.93
C ASP A 397 -15.36 14.18 -30.00
N THR A 398 -15.21 15.51 -30.07
CA THR A 398 -14.31 16.15 -31.04
C THR A 398 -13.02 16.63 -30.38
N PHE A 399 -11.88 16.16 -30.90
CA PHE A 399 -10.55 16.62 -30.54
C PHE A 399 -9.86 17.34 -31.70
N THR A 400 -8.78 18.08 -31.39
CA THR A 400 -7.90 18.69 -32.37
C THR A 400 -6.43 18.47 -32.03
N PHE A 401 -5.59 18.39 -33.06
CA PHE A 401 -4.15 18.34 -32.91
C PHE A 401 -3.45 18.93 -34.14
N VAL A 402 -2.16 19.24 -34.00
CA VAL A 402 -1.30 19.68 -35.11
C VAL A 402 -0.24 18.60 -35.36
N THR A 403 0.03 18.31 -36.62
CA THR A 403 1.04 17.34 -37.03
C THR A 403 1.81 17.84 -38.26
N GLY A 404 3.03 17.36 -38.44
CA GLY A 404 3.81 17.59 -39.65
C GLY A 404 3.40 16.69 -40.81
N GLY A 405 4.16 16.76 -41.90
CA GLY A 405 3.93 15.91 -43.06
C GLY A 405 4.53 14.52 -42.84
N GLY A 406 3.70 13.51 -42.64
CA GLY A 406 4.17 12.14 -42.39
C GLY A 406 3.08 11.16 -42.01
N SER A 407 3.51 10.03 -41.46
CA SER A 407 2.61 9.01 -40.92
C SER A 407 2.08 9.45 -39.56
N ILE A 408 0.78 9.24 -39.35
CA ILE A 408 0.13 9.30 -38.05
C ILE A 408 -0.52 7.95 -37.76
N GLU A 409 -0.54 7.60 -36.50
CA GLU A 409 -1.16 6.42 -35.93
C GLU A 409 -1.98 6.86 -34.72
N VAL A 410 -3.28 6.59 -34.72
CA VAL A 410 -4.16 6.90 -33.58
C VAL A 410 -4.95 5.65 -33.26
N ASN A 411 -4.88 5.22 -32.00
CA ASN A 411 -5.73 4.20 -31.42
C ASN A 411 -6.65 4.90 -30.41
N VAL A 412 -7.95 4.62 -30.50
CA VAL A 412 -8.88 4.92 -29.42
C VAL A 412 -9.35 3.59 -28.86
N ASN A 413 -9.17 3.42 -27.55
CA ASN A 413 -9.44 2.16 -26.87
C ASN A 413 -10.34 2.47 -25.68
N PRO A 414 -11.47 1.75 -25.49
CA PRO A 414 -12.29 1.88 -24.30
C PRO A 414 -11.47 1.71 -23.01
N ALA A 415 -11.89 2.32 -21.90
CA ALA A 415 -11.08 2.40 -20.68
C ALA A 415 -10.80 1.06 -19.98
N TRP A 416 -11.47 -0.02 -20.41
CA TRP A 416 -11.24 -1.40 -19.98
C TRP A 416 -10.21 -2.18 -20.84
N ASP A 417 -9.73 -1.63 -21.96
CA ASP A 417 -8.83 -2.30 -22.92
C ASP A 417 -7.36 -2.35 -22.46
N ALA A 418 -7.16 -2.73 -21.18
CA ALA A 418 -5.86 -3.06 -20.61
C ALA A 418 -5.41 -4.49 -21.00
N TYR A 419 -6.33 -5.31 -21.49
CA TYR A 419 -6.12 -6.71 -21.85
C TYR A 419 -6.70 -7.00 -23.24
N TYR A 420 -5.80 -7.17 -24.21
CA TYR A 420 -6.16 -7.32 -25.62
C TYR A 420 -6.92 -8.62 -25.90
N ARG A 421 -8.07 -8.52 -26.57
CA ARG A 421 -8.75 -9.68 -27.16
C ARG A 421 -8.48 -9.74 -28.66
N THR A 422 -8.06 -10.90 -29.17
CA THR A 422 -7.82 -11.10 -30.62
C THR A 422 -9.09 -11.06 -31.47
N ASN A 423 -10.26 -11.43 -30.92
CA ASN A 423 -11.48 -11.65 -31.72
C ASN A 423 -12.80 -11.10 -31.14
N LYS A 424 -12.69 -10.23 -30.13
CA LYS A 424 -13.58 -9.08 -29.90
C LYS A 424 -15.09 -9.27 -30.16
N ARG A 425 -15.78 -9.94 -29.22
CA ARG A 425 -17.08 -9.44 -28.69
C ARG A 425 -17.21 -9.71 -27.17
N GLY A 426 -17.24 -8.60 -26.42
CA GLY A 426 -17.93 -8.42 -25.13
C GLY A 426 -19.18 -7.54 -25.36
N ALA A 427 -19.96 -7.20 -24.33
CA ALA A 427 -21.11 -6.29 -24.44
C ALA A 427 -20.67 -4.80 -24.39
N ASN A 428 -19.63 -4.48 -25.15
CA ASN A 428 -18.72 -3.37 -24.87
C ASN A 428 -18.91 -2.21 -25.86
N LEU A 429 -18.31 -1.08 -25.50
CA LEU A 429 -18.23 0.14 -26.31
C LEU A 429 -17.51 -0.11 -27.64
N ASP A 430 -18.30 -0.36 -28.68
CA ASP A 430 -17.87 -0.29 -30.08
C ASP A 430 -17.78 1.20 -30.49
N ILE A 431 -16.59 1.65 -30.91
CA ILE A 431 -16.31 3.04 -31.29
C ILE A 431 -15.79 3.16 -32.73
N GLN A 432 -16.14 4.26 -33.37
CA GLN A 432 -15.57 4.67 -34.65
C GLN A 432 -14.68 5.89 -34.47
N LEU A 433 -13.50 5.83 -35.09
CA LEU A 433 -12.61 6.96 -35.22
C LEU A 433 -12.80 7.60 -36.59
N THR A 434 -13.08 8.90 -36.64
CA THR A 434 -13.09 9.68 -37.88
C THR A 434 -12.00 10.74 -37.81
N LEU A 435 -11.01 10.65 -38.70
CA LEU A 435 -9.95 11.65 -38.85
C LEU A 435 -10.32 12.66 -39.93
N LEU A 436 -10.25 13.95 -39.61
CA LEU A 436 -10.69 15.02 -40.50
C LEU A 436 -9.64 16.13 -40.64
N SER A 437 -9.55 16.66 -41.85
CA SER A 437 -8.92 17.95 -42.14
C SER A 437 -9.94 19.07 -41.96
N GLU A 438 -9.51 20.33 -42.07
CA GLU A 438 -10.41 21.50 -42.03
C GLU A 438 -11.64 21.39 -42.96
N THR A 439 -11.54 20.65 -44.07
CA THR A 439 -12.60 20.63 -45.11
C THR A 439 -13.09 19.24 -45.54
N ASN A 440 -12.39 18.15 -45.19
CA ASN A 440 -12.73 16.78 -45.63
C ASN A 440 -12.42 15.74 -44.56
N VAL A 441 -13.21 14.65 -44.54
CA VAL A 441 -12.81 13.37 -43.92
C VAL A 441 -11.55 12.86 -44.64
N VAL A 442 -10.58 12.38 -43.87
CA VAL A 442 -9.25 11.93 -44.32
C VAL A 442 -9.16 10.41 -44.21
N ALA A 443 -9.57 9.86 -43.07
CA ALA A 443 -9.65 8.44 -42.80
C ALA A 443 -10.79 8.18 -41.80
N VAL A 444 -11.27 6.94 -41.78
CA VAL A 444 -12.25 6.43 -40.81
C VAL A 444 -11.75 5.03 -40.43
N SER A 445 -11.81 4.66 -39.14
CA SER A 445 -11.56 3.28 -38.73
C SER A 445 -12.64 2.36 -39.28
N ASP A 446 -12.35 1.05 -39.38
CA ASP A 446 -13.44 0.08 -39.49
C ASP A 446 -14.24 0.09 -38.18
N SER A 447 -15.55 -0.17 -38.25
CA SER A 447 -16.50 0.43 -37.28
C SER A 447 -17.76 -0.40 -36.99
N ALA A 448 -17.67 -1.71 -37.07
CA ALA A 448 -18.80 -2.60 -36.80
C ALA A 448 -18.42 -3.96 -36.17
N SER A 449 -17.12 -4.20 -35.96
CA SER A 449 -16.58 -5.49 -35.52
C SER A 449 -15.23 -5.38 -34.81
N ASP A 450 -14.90 -4.19 -34.28
CA ASP A 450 -13.65 -3.94 -33.58
C ASP A 450 -13.92 -3.01 -32.39
N THR A 451 -13.61 -3.47 -31.18
CA THR A 451 -13.81 -2.73 -29.92
C THR A 451 -12.82 -1.59 -29.73
N SER A 452 -11.75 -1.51 -30.54
CA SER A 452 -10.86 -0.35 -30.54
C SER A 452 -10.67 0.20 -31.94
N ALA A 453 -10.61 1.52 -32.04
CA ALA A 453 -10.69 2.23 -33.30
C ALA A 453 -9.29 2.70 -33.72
N HIS A 454 -8.74 2.06 -34.75
CA HIS A 454 -7.40 2.34 -35.28
C HIS A 454 -7.43 3.13 -36.59
N ILE A 455 -6.58 4.16 -36.70
CA ILE A 455 -6.22 4.81 -37.95
C ILE A 455 -4.70 4.91 -38.05
N LEU A 456 -4.12 4.23 -39.05
CA LEU A 456 -2.74 4.42 -39.50
C LEU A 456 -2.76 4.99 -40.93
N THR A 457 -2.34 6.25 -41.12
CA THR A 457 -2.38 6.93 -42.42
C THR A 457 -1.29 7.99 -42.58
N ASN A 458 -1.06 8.47 -43.81
CA ASN A 458 -0.13 9.56 -44.08
C ASN A 458 -0.88 10.85 -44.40
N VAL A 459 -0.50 11.95 -43.75
CA VAL A 459 -1.13 13.27 -43.90
C VAL A 459 -0.09 14.36 -44.23
N PRO A 460 -0.49 15.43 -44.95
CA PRO A 460 0.26 16.68 -45.00
C PRO A 460 0.40 17.35 -43.63
N ALA A 461 1.36 18.26 -43.49
CA ALA A 461 1.46 19.12 -42.31
C ALA A 461 0.21 20.01 -42.18
N GLY A 462 -0.33 20.13 -40.97
CA GLY A 462 -1.49 20.98 -40.68
C GLY A 462 -2.21 20.63 -39.39
N ARG A 463 -3.33 21.33 -39.14
CA ARG A 463 -4.27 21.01 -38.06
C ARG A 463 -5.29 19.97 -38.54
N TYR A 464 -5.51 18.98 -37.69
CA TYR A 464 -6.48 17.91 -37.88
C TYR A 464 -7.48 17.89 -36.73
N TYR A 465 -8.59 17.21 -36.98
CA TYR A 465 -9.65 16.95 -36.03
C TYR A 465 -9.88 15.44 -35.95
N LEU A 466 -10.30 15.00 -34.79
CA LEU A 466 -10.65 13.63 -34.48
C LEU A 466 -12.09 13.66 -33.96
N GLU A 467 -13.01 13.00 -34.65
CA GLU A 467 -14.39 12.81 -34.18
C GLU A 467 -14.50 11.34 -33.77
N ILE A 468 -14.82 11.09 -32.49
CA ILE A 468 -14.99 9.76 -31.90
C ILE A 468 -16.47 9.56 -31.64
N THR A 469 -17.04 8.44 -32.09
CA THR A 469 -18.49 8.19 -31.97
C THR A 469 -18.79 6.76 -31.58
N GLY A 470 -19.83 6.57 -30.78
CA GLY A 470 -20.40 5.25 -30.53
C GLY A 470 -20.98 4.62 -31.79
N VAL A 471 -20.67 3.35 -32.06
CA VAL A 471 -21.19 2.61 -33.23
C VAL A 471 -21.77 1.26 -32.84
N GLY A 472 -22.51 0.66 -33.77
CA GLY A 472 -23.16 -0.63 -33.56
C GLY A 472 -23.71 -1.19 -34.86
N SER A 473 -24.17 -2.43 -34.80
CA SER A 473 -24.66 -3.22 -35.93
C SER A 473 -25.95 -3.94 -35.57
N ASP A 474 -26.70 -4.40 -36.58
CA ASP A 474 -27.89 -5.26 -36.37
C ASP A 474 -27.56 -6.58 -35.61
N ALA A 475 -26.29 -6.95 -35.48
CA ALA A 475 -25.80 -8.16 -34.81
C ALA A 475 -25.09 -7.90 -33.46
N SER A 476 -24.79 -6.65 -33.13
CA SER A 476 -24.36 -6.15 -31.81
C SER A 476 -24.66 -4.67 -31.80
N PRO A 477 -25.79 -4.25 -31.21
CA PRO A 477 -26.11 -2.83 -31.06
C PRO A 477 -25.06 -2.13 -30.19
N TYR A 478 -25.01 -0.80 -30.28
CA TYR A 478 -24.18 0.01 -29.39
C TYR A 478 -24.51 -0.28 -27.91
N SER A 479 -23.47 -0.32 -27.07
CA SER A 479 -23.54 -0.53 -25.62
C SER A 479 -22.40 0.23 -24.96
N ASP A 480 -22.68 1.07 -23.95
CA ASP A 480 -21.67 1.76 -23.15
C ASP A 480 -21.36 1.05 -21.81
N TYR A 481 -22.07 -0.04 -21.51
CA TYR A 481 -22.20 -0.66 -20.18
C TYR A 481 -20.89 -0.85 -19.42
N ALA A 482 -20.04 -1.77 -19.88
CA ALA A 482 -18.84 -2.18 -19.17
C ALA A 482 -17.76 -1.08 -19.13
N SER A 483 -17.69 -0.29 -20.21
CA SER A 483 -16.76 0.85 -20.31
C SER A 483 -17.19 2.08 -19.54
N HIS A 484 -18.43 2.15 -19.09
CA HIS A 484 -19.05 3.39 -18.63
C HIS A 484 -18.94 4.52 -19.69
N GLY A 485 -19.02 4.19 -20.97
CA GLY A 485 -18.74 5.09 -22.10
C GLY A 485 -17.27 5.54 -22.24
N GLN A 486 -16.42 5.27 -21.25
CA GLN A 486 -15.07 5.81 -21.17
C GLN A 486 -14.13 5.18 -22.18
N TYR A 487 -13.24 5.99 -22.73
CA TYR A 487 -12.14 5.56 -23.58
C TYR A 487 -10.89 6.44 -23.38
N PHE A 488 -9.74 5.97 -23.85
CA PHE A 488 -8.50 6.74 -23.94
C PHE A 488 -7.93 6.70 -25.37
N ILE A 489 -7.20 7.76 -25.70
CA ILE A 489 -6.57 7.99 -27.00
C ILE A 489 -5.06 7.81 -26.83
N ASN A 490 -4.44 7.04 -27.72
CA ASN A 490 -2.98 6.95 -27.80
C ASN A 490 -2.51 6.88 -29.26
N GLY A 491 -1.19 6.88 -29.44
CA GLY A 491 -0.55 6.67 -30.74
C GLY A 491 0.52 7.71 -31.02
N THR A 492 0.80 7.94 -32.30
CA THR A 492 1.83 8.89 -32.74
C THR A 492 1.36 9.82 -33.84
N VAL A 493 1.84 11.06 -33.79
CA VAL A 493 1.72 12.04 -34.86
C VAL A 493 3.08 12.26 -35.52
N ALA A 494 3.09 12.66 -36.79
CA ALA A 494 4.33 13.06 -37.45
C ALA A 494 4.84 14.36 -36.81
N ASN A 495 6.16 14.41 -36.56
CA ASN A 495 6.86 15.61 -36.08
C ASN A 495 6.46 16.84 -36.89
N ALA A 496 5.93 17.86 -36.22
CA ALA A 496 5.57 19.14 -36.82
C ALA A 496 6.82 19.97 -37.16
N GLU A 497 7.60 19.56 -38.17
CA GLU A 497 8.67 20.38 -38.73
C GLU A 497 8.08 21.63 -39.43
N GLY A 498 7.98 22.74 -38.68
CA GLY A 498 7.89 24.10 -39.23
C GLY A 498 6.60 24.87 -38.99
N GLU A 499 6.35 25.29 -37.75
CA GLU A 499 6.93 26.57 -37.32
C GLU A 499 8.01 26.20 -36.29
N GLU A 500 9.22 26.79 -36.35
CA GLU A 500 10.06 26.79 -35.14
C GLU A 500 9.31 27.66 -34.13
N ASP A 501 9.14 27.18 -32.89
CA ASP A 501 8.86 28.13 -31.83
C ASP A 501 10.05 29.07 -31.75
N LEU A 502 9.80 30.37 -31.94
CA LEU A 502 10.79 31.45 -31.89
C LEU A 502 10.41 32.48 -30.82
N THR A 503 9.36 32.17 -30.05
CA THR A 503 8.87 32.99 -28.95
C THR A 503 9.44 32.46 -27.64
N ALA A 504 9.82 33.38 -26.76
CA ALA A 504 10.30 33.02 -25.44
C ALA A 504 9.16 33.17 -24.42
N PRO A 505 9.18 32.41 -23.30
CA PRO A 505 8.09 32.38 -22.33
C PRO A 505 7.64 33.75 -21.83
N ASN A 506 6.36 33.88 -21.49
CA ASN A 506 5.83 35.11 -20.90
C ASN A 506 5.74 34.97 -19.37
N PRO A 507 6.17 35.96 -18.55
CA PRO A 507 6.54 37.32 -18.95
C PRO A 507 7.97 37.47 -19.48
N ASN A 508 8.12 38.27 -20.55
CA ASN A 508 9.40 38.63 -21.15
C ASN A 508 9.56 40.18 -21.18
N PRO A 509 10.45 40.79 -20.37
CA PRO A 509 11.40 40.17 -19.45
C PRO A 509 10.73 39.54 -18.22
N MET A 510 11.45 38.60 -17.60
CA MET A 510 11.00 37.95 -16.37
C MET A 510 10.81 38.92 -15.21
N THR A 511 9.95 38.53 -14.26
CA THR A 511 9.69 39.30 -13.03
C THR A 511 9.81 38.41 -11.78
N TRP A 512 9.87 39.04 -10.61
CA TRP A 512 9.94 38.37 -9.31
C TRP A 512 8.54 38.31 -8.67
N ALA A 513 8.09 37.12 -8.27
CA ALA A 513 6.97 36.97 -7.34
C ALA A 513 7.44 37.26 -5.91
N MET A 514 8.63 36.78 -5.56
CA MET A 514 9.38 37.14 -4.36
C MET A 514 10.80 37.51 -4.78
N SER A 515 11.17 38.78 -4.60
CA SER A 515 12.56 39.21 -4.79
C SER A 515 13.48 38.53 -3.76
N PRO A 516 14.77 38.32 -4.07
CA PRO A 516 15.73 37.68 -3.17
C PRO A 516 15.64 38.20 -1.74
N PHE A 517 15.47 37.29 -0.79
CA PHE A 517 15.30 37.56 0.63
C PHE A 517 16.24 36.65 1.42
N ALA A 518 17.08 37.24 2.29
CA ALA A 518 17.98 36.47 3.14
C ALA A 518 17.19 35.85 4.29
N ILE A 519 17.17 34.52 4.35
CA ILE A 519 16.54 33.74 5.42
C ILE A 519 17.45 33.70 6.63
N ASP A 520 18.76 33.51 6.39
CA ASP A 520 19.82 33.48 7.39
C ASP A 520 21.15 34.02 6.81
N ARG A 521 22.25 33.89 7.55
CA ARG A 521 23.61 34.37 7.20
C ARG A 521 24.23 33.66 5.98
N SER A 522 23.70 32.50 5.60
CA SER A 522 24.17 31.61 4.53
C SER A 522 23.13 31.30 3.44
N THR A 523 21.86 31.67 3.64
CA THR A 523 20.74 31.25 2.76
C THR A 523 19.90 32.43 2.27
N ILE A 524 19.66 32.48 0.96
CA ILE A 524 18.75 33.44 0.30
C ILE A 524 17.72 32.67 -0.52
N ASP A 525 16.43 32.92 -0.25
CA ASP A 525 15.31 32.42 -1.06
C ASP A 525 14.84 33.48 -2.06
N MET A 526 14.39 33.02 -3.22
CA MET A 526 13.77 33.86 -4.24
C MET A 526 12.73 33.08 -5.05
N THR A 527 11.78 33.79 -5.65
CA THR A 527 10.75 33.17 -6.50
C THR A 527 10.46 34.06 -7.70
N ALA A 528 10.68 33.52 -8.89
CA ALA A 528 10.25 34.12 -10.14
C ALA A 528 8.72 34.18 -10.21
N THR A 529 8.18 35.09 -11.00
CA THR A 529 6.80 34.97 -11.46
C THR A 529 6.70 33.74 -12.35
N THR A 530 5.68 32.89 -12.16
CA THR A 530 5.43 31.75 -13.03
C THR A 530 5.30 32.24 -14.47
N ALA A 531 6.11 31.67 -15.35
CA ALA A 531 6.06 31.91 -16.78
C ALA A 531 5.26 30.82 -17.48
N THR A 532 4.62 31.19 -18.58
CA THR A 532 3.81 30.32 -19.44
C THR A 532 4.28 30.46 -20.88
N ASP A 533 4.24 29.36 -21.62
CA ASP A 533 4.49 29.34 -23.06
C ASP A 533 3.40 28.54 -23.78
N ASP A 534 3.21 28.82 -25.07
CA ASP A 534 2.27 28.11 -25.93
C ASP A 534 2.72 26.64 -26.13
N SER A 535 4.01 26.35 -25.89
CA SER A 535 4.58 24.99 -25.82
C SER A 535 4.35 24.24 -24.48
N GLY A 536 3.62 24.83 -23.53
CA GLY A 536 3.19 24.22 -22.26
C GLY A 536 4.25 24.03 -21.16
N SER A 537 5.49 23.69 -21.49
CA SER A 537 6.58 23.45 -20.52
C SER A 537 7.58 24.61 -20.45
N VAL A 538 7.96 25.02 -19.23
CA VAL A 538 8.93 26.12 -18.99
C VAL A 538 9.92 25.77 -17.89
N GLU A 539 11.19 26.07 -18.10
CA GLU A 539 12.26 25.97 -17.11
C GLU A 539 12.83 27.36 -16.75
N TYR A 540 13.38 27.49 -15.54
CA TYR A 540 13.93 28.71 -14.97
C TYR A 540 15.42 28.55 -14.65
N GLN A 541 16.20 29.62 -14.79
CA GLN A 541 17.59 29.69 -14.35
C GLN A 541 17.85 31.00 -13.60
N PHE A 542 18.43 30.87 -12.40
CA PHE A 542 18.75 31.96 -11.49
C PHE A 542 20.24 32.25 -11.53
N THR A 543 20.60 33.44 -11.98
CA THR A 543 21.99 33.88 -12.15
C THR A 543 22.37 34.84 -11.04
N CYS A 544 23.29 34.44 -10.15
CA CYS A 544 23.98 35.41 -9.29
C CYS A 544 24.92 36.26 -10.16
N VAL A 545 24.61 37.55 -10.30
CA VAL A 545 25.36 38.50 -11.13
C VAL A 545 26.40 39.31 -10.34
N ALA A 546 26.27 39.36 -9.01
CA ALA A 546 27.27 39.90 -8.09
C ALA A 546 27.07 39.33 -6.68
N GLY A 547 28.14 39.04 -5.97
CA GLY A 547 28.10 38.45 -4.62
C GLY A 547 29.48 38.04 -4.11
N GLY A 548 29.51 37.38 -2.96
CA GLY A 548 30.72 36.82 -2.35
C GLY A 548 31.00 35.38 -2.80
N ALA A 549 31.51 34.56 -1.88
CA ALA A 549 31.67 33.13 -2.13
C ALA A 549 30.33 32.48 -2.49
N ASN A 550 30.37 31.44 -3.33
CA ASN A 550 29.21 30.68 -3.80
C ASN A 550 28.12 31.52 -4.53
N CYS A 551 28.48 32.70 -5.04
CA CYS A 551 27.70 33.39 -6.07
C CYS A 551 27.80 32.63 -7.40
N SER A 552 26.86 31.72 -7.65
CA SER A 552 26.80 30.87 -8.84
C SER A 552 25.51 31.10 -9.66
N THR A 553 25.46 30.47 -10.83
CA THR A 553 24.23 30.31 -11.62
C THR A 553 23.63 28.94 -11.30
N SER A 554 22.32 28.84 -11.14
CA SER A 554 21.63 27.56 -10.97
C SER A 554 21.69 26.74 -12.26
N ASP A 555 21.50 25.42 -12.14
CA ASP A 555 21.05 24.64 -13.28
C ASP A 555 19.63 25.09 -13.70
N TRP A 556 19.18 24.65 -14.88
CA TRP A 556 17.80 24.82 -15.30
C TRP A 556 16.88 23.92 -14.48
N GLN A 557 15.74 24.46 -14.06
CA GLN A 557 14.78 23.77 -13.19
C GLN A 557 13.34 24.13 -13.55
N SER A 558 12.39 23.20 -13.41
CA SER A 558 10.96 23.47 -13.62
C SER A 558 10.32 24.34 -12.52
N SER A 559 10.96 24.42 -11.34
CA SER A 559 10.49 25.24 -10.23
C SER A 559 10.77 26.73 -10.47
N PRO A 560 9.80 27.64 -10.28
CA PRO A 560 10.04 29.08 -10.23
C PRO A 560 10.64 29.55 -8.89
N ALA A 561 10.83 28.67 -7.91
CA ALA A 561 11.47 28.97 -6.62
C ALA A 561 12.89 28.42 -6.55
N TYR A 562 13.83 29.21 -6.02
CA TYR A 562 15.24 28.85 -5.87
C TYR A 562 15.80 29.33 -4.53
N THR A 563 16.65 28.49 -3.94
CA THR A 563 17.36 28.74 -2.68
C THR A 563 18.86 28.72 -2.96
N ALA A 564 19.53 29.84 -2.71
CA ALA A 564 20.98 29.94 -2.74
C ALA A 564 21.54 29.72 -1.33
N SER A 565 22.39 28.71 -1.14
CA SER A 565 22.92 28.29 0.18
C SER A 565 24.45 28.33 0.23
N ASN A 566 25.01 28.17 1.43
CA ASN A 566 26.46 28.24 1.72
C ASN A 566 27.06 29.61 1.37
N LEU A 567 26.27 30.67 1.48
CA LEU A 567 26.70 32.04 1.21
C LEU A 567 27.52 32.60 2.39
N SER A 568 28.31 33.64 2.11
CA SER A 568 29.03 34.40 3.14
C SER A 568 28.08 35.34 3.89
N ALA A 569 28.28 35.49 5.19
CA ALA A 569 27.64 36.52 6.01
C ALA A 569 28.05 37.95 5.61
N ASP A 570 27.32 38.97 6.06
CA ASP A 570 27.50 40.42 5.76
C ASP A 570 27.76 40.73 4.27
N THR A 571 27.15 39.97 3.36
CA THR A 571 27.48 40.00 1.93
C THR A 571 26.23 40.30 1.12
N THR A 572 26.32 41.31 0.25
CA THR A 572 25.23 41.64 -0.68
C THR A 572 25.32 40.78 -1.92
N TYR A 573 24.31 39.95 -2.15
CA TYR A 573 24.13 39.15 -3.36
C TYR A 573 23.07 39.78 -4.26
N SER A 574 23.26 39.66 -5.57
CA SER A 574 22.40 40.24 -6.60
C SER A 574 22.09 39.18 -7.66
N PHE A 575 20.81 38.99 -7.93
CA PHE A 575 20.32 37.93 -8.82
C PHE A 575 19.50 38.50 -9.99
N GLN A 576 19.52 37.77 -11.10
CA GLN A 576 18.56 37.86 -12.20
C GLN A 576 17.99 36.47 -12.47
N VAL A 577 16.79 36.39 -13.02
CA VAL A 577 16.20 35.13 -13.49
C VAL A 577 15.82 35.25 -14.96
N VAL A 578 16.00 34.15 -15.70
CA VAL A 578 15.48 33.91 -17.04
C VAL A 578 14.64 32.64 -17.03
N ALA A 579 13.70 32.54 -17.97
CA ALA A 579 12.99 31.31 -18.31
C ALA A 579 13.28 30.88 -19.76
N ARG A 580 13.11 29.59 -20.06
CA ARG A 580 13.18 28.99 -21.40
C ARG A 580 12.07 27.97 -21.64
N ASP A 581 11.72 27.79 -22.90
CA ASP A 581 10.87 26.71 -23.43
C ASP A 581 11.71 25.46 -23.79
N PRO A 582 11.12 24.37 -24.31
CA PRO A 582 11.84 23.19 -24.82
C PRO A 582 12.69 23.49 -26.08
N SER A 583 12.33 24.52 -26.85
CA SER A 583 13.05 24.96 -28.06
C SER A 583 14.31 25.78 -27.77
N ASN A 584 14.55 26.14 -26.51
CA ASN A 584 15.61 27.03 -26.00
C ASN A 584 15.47 28.52 -26.39
N ASN A 585 14.26 29.00 -26.62
CA ASN A 585 13.94 30.42 -26.62
C ASN A 585 14.00 30.97 -25.18
N VAL A 586 14.96 31.85 -24.92
CA VAL A 586 15.21 32.40 -23.58
C VAL A 586 14.64 33.81 -23.44
N THR A 587 13.90 34.04 -22.36
CA THR A 587 13.39 35.37 -21.99
C THR A 587 14.51 36.39 -21.76
N ALA A 588 14.19 37.69 -21.89
CA ALA A 588 15.06 38.72 -21.36
C ALA A 588 15.13 38.63 -19.81
N PRO A 589 16.32 38.81 -19.20
CA PRO A 589 16.50 38.62 -17.77
C PRO A 589 15.70 39.63 -16.95
N SER A 590 15.27 39.20 -15.77
CA SER A 590 14.59 40.06 -14.82
C SER A 590 15.42 41.26 -14.39
N MET A 591 14.75 42.29 -13.86
CA MET A 591 15.43 43.37 -13.15
C MET A 591 16.29 42.80 -12.03
N THR A 592 17.57 43.20 -11.97
CA THR A 592 18.48 42.79 -10.90
C THR A 592 17.90 43.16 -9.55
N ALA A 593 17.72 42.15 -8.70
CA ALA A 593 17.25 42.31 -7.33
C ALA A 593 18.33 41.80 -6.38
N SER A 594 18.52 42.51 -5.27
CA SER A 594 19.65 42.30 -4.36
C SER A 594 19.18 42.24 -2.91
N THR A 595 19.88 41.44 -2.12
CA THR A 595 19.71 41.38 -0.66
C THR A 595 21.05 41.12 0.01
N THR A 596 21.13 41.38 1.30
CA THR A 596 22.35 41.25 2.09
C THR A 596 22.10 40.21 3.17
N THR A 597 22.96 39.19 3.23
CA THR A 597 22.96 38.23 4.35
C THR A 597 23.22 38.98 5.67
N PRO A 598 22.60 38.60 6.80
CA PRO A 598 22.90 39.21 8.09
C PRO A 598 24.40 39.13 8.45
N ILE A 599 24.82 39.97 9.40
CA ILE A 599 26.17 39.98 9.95
C ILE A 599 26.35 38.73 10.83
N ASN A 600 27.57 38.18 10.86
CA ASN A 600 28.01 37.19 11.84
C ASN A 600 28.58 37.91 13.06
N GLU A 601 28.11 37.60 14.28
CA GLU A 601 28.76 38.04 15.51
C GLU A 601 29.66 36.94 16.08
N PRO A 602 30.88 37.27 16.57
CA PRO A 602 31.82 36.26 17.05
C PRO A 602 31.29 35.52 18.29
N PRO A 603 31.69 34.25 18.49
CA PRO A 603 31.28 33.48 19.66
C PRO A 603 31.79 34.11 20.97
N THR A 604 31.11 33.81 22.08
CA THR A 604 31.56 34.18 23.42
C THR A 604 32.17 32.96 24.11
N ALA A 605 33.50 32.94 24.20
CA ALA A 605 34.25 31.95 24.97
C ALA A 605 34.32 32.30 26.46
N VAL A 606 34.19 31.32 27.36
CA VAL A 606 34.16 31.52 28.81
C VAL A 606 35.22 30.66 29.52
N ASN A 607 36.00 31.28 30.41
CA ASN A 607 37.08 30.59 31.12
C ASN A 607 36.58 29.36 31.92
N ASP A 608 37.36 28.28 31.81
CA ASP A 608 37.11 26.99 32.45
C ASP A 608 37.98 26.79 33.69
N SER A 609 37.56 25.84 34.53
CA SER A 609 38.41 25.31 35.59
C SER A 609 38.16 23.83 35.81
N ALA A 610 39.20 23.06 36.09
CA ALA A 610 39.10 21.64 36.37
C ALA A 610 40.19 21.16 37.34
N THR A 611 40.00 19.97 37.91
CA THR A 611 40.95 19.34 38.84
C THR A 611 41.26 17.92 38.37
N THR A 612 42.53 17.52 38.47
CA THR A 612 42.99 16.14 38.27
C THR A 612 44.07 15.80 39.30
N ASN A 613 44.44 14.53 39.41
CA ASN A 613 45.61 14.11 40.18
C ASN A 613 46.85 14.11 39.28
N GLU A 614 48.04 14.20 39.86
CA GLU A 614 49.28 13.98 39.11
C GLU A 614 49.29 12.61 38.41
N GLY A 615 49.96 12.54 37.26
CA GLY A 615 49.96 11.37 36.37
C GLY A 615 48.60 11.00 35.74
N SER A 616 47.50 11.69 36.07
CA SER A 616 46.15 11.36 35.61
C SER A 616 45.67 12.29 34.50
N GLN A 617 45.46 11.73 33.32
CA GLN A 617 44.88 12.42 32.15
C GLN A 617 43.41 12.79 32.41
N LEU A 618 43.03 14.01 32.01
CA LEU A 618 41.68 14.56 32.15
C LEU A 618 41.13 15.01 30.79
N SER A 619 39.83 14.83 30.55
CA SER A 619 39.11 15.39 29.39
C SER A 619 38.19 16.52 29.87
N ILE A 620 38.39 17.71 29.32
CA ILE A 620 37.73 18.96 29.75
C ILE A 620 36.78 19.42 28.62
N PRO A 621 35.45 19.43 28.85
CA PRO A 621 34.47 19.82 27.84
C PRO A 621 34.31 21.35 27.78
N VAL A 622 35.34 22.02 27.26
CA VAL A 622 35.48 23.49 27.24
C VAL A 622 34.36 24.24 26.49
N LEU A 623 33.59 23.58 25.62
CA LEU A 623 32.50 24.23 24.89
C LEU A 623 31.16 24.29 25.67
N ASN A 624 31.09 23.74 26.89
CA ASN A 624 29.83 23.61 27.64
C ASN A 624 29.28 24.93 28.21
N ASN A 625 30.13 25.93 28.36
CA ASN A 625 29.87 27.27 28.90
C ASN A 625 30.02 28.38 27.85
N ASP A 626 30.44 28.02 26.63
CA ASP A 626 30.54 28.90 25.47
C ASP A 626 29.18 29.06 24.79
N ASN A 627 28.99 30.18 24.09
CA ASN A 627 27.76 30.43 23.34
C ASN A 627 28.00 31.34 22.14
N ASP A 628 27.38 30.99 21.02
CA ASP A 628 27.28 31.83 19.83
C ASP A 628 26.04 32.76 19.89
N PRO A 629 26.12 34.07 19.56
CA PRO A 629 24.99 34.98 19.65
C PRO A 629 23.82 34.62 18.71
N GLU A 630 24.09 34.02 17.55
CA GLU A 630 23.08 33.54 16.61
C GLU A 630 22.73 32.05 16.79
N GLY A 631 23.52 31.32 17.59
CA GLY A 631 23.31 29.91 17.92
C GLY A 631 24.02 28.94 16.99
N ASP A 632 25.11 29.35 16.33
CA ASP A 632 25.93 28.45 15.52
C ASP A 632 26.53 27.28 16.29
N THR A 633 26.87 26.24 15.55
CA THR A 633 27.69 25.14 16.08
C THR A 633 29.12 25.61 16.25
N LEU A 634 29.64 25.43 17.46
CA LEU A 634 31.00 25.78 17.84
C LEU A 634 31.96 24.58 17.75
N HIS A 635 33.19 24.81 17.30
CA HIS A 635 34.28 23.83 17.38
C HIS A 635 35.57 24.44 17.95
N ILE A 636 36.43 23.58 18.51
CA ILE A 636 37.74 24.00 19.00
C ILE A 636 38.70 24.10 17.82
N GLU A 637 39.05 25.32 17.42
CA GLU A 637 39.96 25.61 16.30
C GLU A 637 41.42 25.36 16.69
N SER A 638 41.82 25.75 17.91
CA SER A 638 43.18 25.50 18.41
C SER A 638 43.28 25.46 19.94
N VAL A 639 44.39 24.92 20.45
CA VAL A 639 44.70 24.90 21.89
C VAL A 639 46.20 25.09 22.11
N THR A 640 46.58 25.90 23.11
CA THR A 640 47.98 26.03 23.53
C THR A 640 48.36 24.88 24.47
N GLN A 641 49.65 24.55 24.55
CA GLN A 641 50.14 23.66 25.61
C GLN A 641 50.13 24.40 26.95
N GLY A 642 50.01 23.65 28.05
CA GLY A 642 50.31 24.15 29.39
C GLY A 642 51.82 24.28 29.61
N VAL A 643 52.23 24.90 30.71
CA VAL A 643 53.66 24.95 31.08
C VAL A 643 54.08 23.63 31.75
N ASN A 644 53.14 22.98 32.43
CA ASN A 644 53.37 21.82 33.28
C ASN A 644 52.55 20.59 32.86
N GLY A 645 51.93 20.62 31.68
CA GLY A 645 51.26 19.49 31.06
C GLY A 645 51.02 19.71 29.57
N SER A 646 50.66 18.64 28.88
CA SER A 646 50.37 18.64 27.44
C SER A 646 48.87 18.63 27.17
N THR A 647 48.45 19.33 26.11
CA THR A 647 47.06 19.43 25.67
C THR A 647 46.87 18.87 24.27
N THR A 648 45.72 18.24 24.03
CA THR A 648 45.29 17.78 22.70
C THR A 648 43.78 17.97 22.52
N ILE A 649 43.34 18.33 21.31
CA ILE A 649 41.92 18.42 20.98
C ILE A 649 41.37 17.01 20.73
N SER A 650 40.23 16.68 21.33
CA SER A 650 39.55 15.39 21.20
C SER A 650 38.05 15.61 21.01
N GLY A 651 37.64 15.87 19.77
CA GLY A 651 36.27 16.33 19.48
C GLY A 651 36.00 17.66 20.17
N ASN A 652 34.86 17.77 20.85
CA ASN A 652 34.40 18.97 21.55
C ASN A 652 35.00 19.09 22.97
N SER A 653 36.24 18.63 23.18
CA SER A 653 36.91 18.63 24.48
C SER A 653 38.42 18.76 24.32
N VAL A 654 39.07 19.37 25.31
CA VAL A 654 40.54 19.35 25.43
C VAL A 654 40.94 18.25 26.42
N VAL A 655 41.79 17.35 25.96
CA VAL A 655 42.50 16.39 26.81
C VAL A 655 43.75 17.06 27.37
N TYR A 656 43.88 17.10 28.69
CA TYR A 656 45.06 17.58 29.41
C TYR A 656 45.73 16.43 30.16
N THR A 657 47.06 16.33 30.05
CA THR A 657 47.90 15.35 30.77
C THR A 657 49.00 16.11 31.51
N PRO A 658 49.02 16.10 32.86
CA PRO A 658 50.12 16.66 33.64
C PRO A 658 51.46 16.05 33.23
N ASN A 659 52.54 16.81 33.36
CA ASN A 659 53.89 16.26 33.39
C ASN A 659 54.04 15.31 34.59
N ALA A 660 54.96 14.37 34.50
CA ALA A 660 55.31 13.51 35.64
C ALA A 660 55.75 14.37 36.84
N ASP A 661 55.31 13.97 38.03
CA ASP A 661 55.66 14.54 39.33
C ASP A 661 55.31 16.05 39.47
N PHE A 662 54.34 16.55 38.68
CA PHE A 662 53.84 17.92 38.78
C PHE A 662 52.56 18.02 39.62
N SER A 663 52.64 18.78 40.72
CA SER A 663 51.49 19.28 41.48
C SER A 663 51.39 20.81 41.40
N GLY A 664 50.16 21.33 41.53
CA GLY A 664 49.86 22.76 41.49
C GLY A 664 48.99 23.16 40.30
N SER A 665 48.90 24.46 40.04
CA SER A 665 48.08 25.00 38.95
C SER A 665 48.86 25.12 37.63
N ASP A 666 48.26 24.65 36.55
CA ASP A 666 48.69 24.96 35.17
C ASP A 666 47.57 25.69 34.43
N THR A 667 47.91 26.35 33.32
CA THR A 667 46.93 27.11 32.52
C THR A 667 47.27 27.02 31.05
N PHE A 668 46.25 26.84 30.23
CA PHE A 668 46.33 26.88 28.77
C PHE A 668 45.12 27.62 28.20
N THR A 669 45.26 28.14 26.98
CA THR A 669 44.20 28.85 26.27
C THR A 669 43.68 27.96 25.14
N TYR A 670 42.36 27.94 24.92
CA TYR A 670 41.77 27.40 23.70
C TYR A 670 41.15 28.51 22.86
N THR A 671 41.02 28.26 21.57
CA THR A 671 40.29 29.11 20.63
C THR A 671 39.12 28.32 20.08
N VAL A 672 37.92 28.86 20.26
CA VAL A 672 36.68 28.39 19.66
C VAL A 672 36.39 29.18 18.39
N ALA A 673 35.82 28.53 17.39
CA ALA A 673 35.31 29.15 16.17
C ALA A 673 33.85 28.77 15.95
N ASP A 674 33.10 29.66 15.29
CA ASP A 674 31.77 29.39 14.76
C ASP A 674 31.84 28.76 13.34
N ALA A 675 30.67 28.55 12.74
CA ALA A 675 30.55 27.95 11.41
C ALA A 675 30.97 28.89 10.25
N PHE A 676 31.10 30.20 10.50
CA PHE A 676 31.47 31.23 9.51
C PHE A 676 32.93 31.69 9.63
N GLY A 677 33.62 31.29 10.71
CA GLY A 677 35.05 31.45 10.93
C GLY A 677 35.44 32.59 11.87
N ASP A 678 34.51 33.26 12.54
CA ASP A 678 34.87 34.17 13.63
C ASP A 678 35.24 33.36 14.89
N THR A 679 36.11 33.96 15.72
CA THR A 679 36.79 33.23 16.81
C THR A 679 36.80 33.99 18.11
N ALA A 680 36.77 33.23 19.22
CA ALA A 680 37.05 33.72 20.56
C ALA A 680 38.00 32.76 21.30
N SER A 681 38.55 33.22 22.42
CA SER A 681 39.49 32.43 23.22
C SER A 681 39.26 32.62 24.70
N ALA A 682 39.45 31.53 25.45
CA ALA A 682 39.32 31.49 26.90
C ALA A 682 40.42 30.63 27.53
N ASP A 683 40.71 30.93 28.80
CA ASP A 683 41.73 30.22 29.59
C ASP A 683 41.10 29.08 30.41
N VAL A 684 41.79 27.94 30.44
CA VAL A 684 41.46 26.78 31.29
C VAL A 684 42.46 26.70 32.44
N LEU A 685 41.97 26.84 33.66
CA LEU A 685 42.77 26.62 34.87
C LEU A 685 42.67 25.15 35.31
N VAL A 686 43.76 24.39 35.22
CA VAL A 686 43.81 23.02 35.77
C VAL A 686 44.57 23.02 37.08
N THR A 687 43.93 22.53 38.15
CA THR A 687 44.60 22.24 39.42
C THR A 687 44.98 20.76 39.46
N VAL A 688 46.28 20.48 39.61
CA VAL A 688 46.81 19.13 39.76
C VAL A 688 47.10 18.87 41.23
N GLU A 689 46.38 17.91 41.82
CA GLU A 689 46.54 17.51 43.22
C GLU A 689 47.60 16.40 43.36
N GLU A 690 48.35 16.44 44.47
CA GLU A 690 49.34 15.43 44.85
C GLU A 690 48.66 14.09 45.14
N PHE A 691 49.28 12.98 44.69
CA PHE A 691 48.75 11.63 44.84
C PHE A 691 49.82 10.67 45.37
N ASN A 692 49.92 10.61 46.71
CA ASN A 692 50.84 9.75 47.45
C ASN A 692 50.72 8.26 47.06
N SER A 693 51.80 7.66 46.57
CA SER A 693 51.92 6.20 46.40
C SER A 693 52.33 5.54 47.71
N PRO A 694 51.94 4.28 48.01
CA PRO A 694 52.40 3.61 49.22
C PRO A 694 53.90 3.26 49.18
N PRO A 695 54.60 3.31 50.33
CA PRO A 695 56.03 3.01 50.39
C PRO A 695 56.31 1.52 50.14
N SER A 696 57.53 1.20 49.70
CA SER A 696 57.97 -0.17 49.45
C SER A 696 58.85 -0.69 50.60
N ALA A 697 58.33 -1.64 51.38
CA ALA A 697 59.04 -2.30 52.48
C ALA A 697 59.68 -3.62 52.02
N VAL A 698 60.94 -3.87 52.40
CA VAL A 698 61.74 -5.00 51.89
C VAL A 698 62.39 -5.80 53.04
N ASN A 699 62.29 -7.13 53.00
CA ASN A 699 62.68 -7.99 54.12
C ASN A 699 64.17 -7.90 54.53
N ASP A 700 64.40 -7.79 55.85
CA ASP A 700 65.69 -7.76 56.52
C ASP A 700 66.20 -9.14 56.98
N ALA A 701 67.52 -9.23 57.19
CA ALA A 701 68.14 -10.34 57.90
C ALA A 701 69.26 -9.87 58.84
N ALA A 702 69.33 -10.48 60.03
CA ALA A 702 70.40 -10.23 61.01
C ALA A 702 70.85 -11.53 61.70
N SER A 703 72.00 -11.48 62.37
CA SER A 703 72.48 -12.58 63.22
C SER A 703 73.06 -12.05 64.53
N VAL A 704 72.84 -12.79 65.62
CA VAL A 704 73.25 -12.37 66.96
C VAL A 704 73.54 -13.57 67.86
N ALA A 705 74.52 -13.44 68.74
CA ALA A 705 74.81 -14.46 69.75
C ALA A 705 73.76 -14.45 70.87
N THR A 706 73.49 -15.61 71.46
CA THR A 706 72.54 -15.78 72.57
C THR A 706 72.89 -14.85 73.75
N GLY A 707 71.96 -13.98 74.16
CA GLY A 707 72.17 -13.01 75.24
C GLY A 707 72.76 -11.65 74.82
N ASN A 708 73.09 -11.45 73.55
CA ASN A 708 73.54 -10.16 73.00
C ASN A 708 72.41 -9.45 72.23
N SER A 709 72.66 -8.18 71.88
CA SER A 709 71.77 -7.37 71.05
C SER A 709 72.39 -7.04 69.69
N VAL A 710 71.55 -6.78 68.69
CA VAL A 710 71.93 -6.29 67.36
C VAL A 710 70.98 -5.15 66.96
N GLN A 711 71.53 -4.10 66.33
CA GLN A 711 70.76 -3.03 65.71
C GLN A 711 70.57 -3.34 64.23
N ILE A 712 69.35 -3.14 63.73
CA ILE A 712 68.91 -3.49 62.38
C ILE A 712 68.35 -2.20 61.75
N PRO A 713 69.04 -1.61 60.77
CA PRO A 713 68.61 -0.39 60.11
C PRO A 713 67.63 -0.74 58.98
N VAL A 714 66.39 -1.12 59.34
CA VAL A 714 65.40 -1.68 58.40
C VAL A 714 65.10 -0.79 57.19
N LEU A 715 65.14 0.53 57.37
CA LEU A 715 64.93 1.51 56.28
C LEU A 715 66.07 1.55 55.25
N ALA A 716 67.15 0.77 55.39
CA ALA A 716 68.31 0.84 54.50
C ALA A 716 68.07 0.26 53.10
N ASN A 717 66.99 -0.52 52.94
CA ASN A 717 66.57 -1.19 51.71
C ASN A 717 65.08 -0.97 51.39
N ASP A 718 64.42 -0.12 52.18
CA ASP A 718 63.08 0.38 51.89
C ASP A 718 63.17 1.62 51.00
N SER A 719 62.12 1.88 50.22
CA SER A 719 62.07 3.04 49.32
C SER A 719 60.66 3.54 49.14
N ASP A 720 60.50 4.85 49.04
CA ASP A 720 59.24 5.48 48.70
C ASP A 720 59.25 5.93 47.21
N PRO A 721 58.14 5.83 46.45
CA PRO A 721 58.10 6.23 45.05
C PRO A 721 58.25 7.74 44.84
N GLU A 722 57.62 8.56 45.68
CA GLU A 722 57.74 10.02 45.68
C GLU A 722 59.01 10.50 46.43
N GLY A 723 59.64 9.59 47.17
CA GLY A 723 60.89 9.83 47.89
C GLY A 723 60.68 10.34 49.32
N ASP A 724 59.48 10.14 49.87
CA ASP A 724 59.10 10.64 51.18
C ASP A 724 59.91 10.05 52.34
N THR A 725 59.93 10.78 53.47
CA THR A 725 60.77 10.42 54.61
C THR A 725 60.17 9.27 55.41
N LEU A 726 60.60 8.05 55.09
CA LEU A 726 60.18 6.84 55.78
C LEU A 726 60.47 6.86 57.28
N ILE A 727 59.46 6.49 58.07
CA ILE A 727 59.55 6.20 59.50
C ILE A 727 59.10 4.77 59.81
N VAL A 728 59.67 4.17 60.85
CA VAL A 728 59.19 2.87 61.35
C VAL A 728 58.06 3.13 62.34
N LEU A 729 56.83 2.71 62.00
CA LEU A 729 55.64 2.89 62.84
C LEU A 729 55.58 1.87 63.99
N ASP A 730 55.82 0.59 63.69
CA ASP A 730 55.70 -0.51 64.65
C ASP A 730 56.66 -1.66 64.32
N VAL A 731 56.95 -2.48 65.33
CA VAL A 731 57.66 -3.76 65.18
C VAL A 731 57.07 -4.80 66.12
N SER A 732 56.62 -5.92 65.54
CA SER A 732 55.95 -7.00 66.27
C SER A 732 56.85 -7.62 67.35
N PRO A 733 56.30 -8.11 68.48
CA PRO A 733 57.09 -8.78 69.51
C PRO A 733 57.89 -10.00 69.00
N ALA A 734 59.12 -10.13 69.50
CA ALA A 734 60.00 -11.29 69.25
C ALA A 734 59.51 -12.58 69.97
N ASN A 735 59.64 -13.76 69.34
CA ASN A 735 59.24 -15.04 69.95
C ASN A 735 60.35 -15.72 70.77
N LYS A 736 61.61 -15.34 70.51
CA LYS A 736 62.82 -15.94 71.12
C LYS A 736 63.72 -14.92 71.85
N GLY A 737 63.40 -13.63 71.74
CA GLY A 737 64.11 -12.54 72.37
C GLY A 737 63.17 -11.43 72.82
N SER A 738 63.65 -10.19 72.81
CA SER A 738 62.87 -8.98 72.97
C SER A 738 63.29 -7.95 71.94
N VAL A 739 62.35 -7.19 71.41
CA VAL A 739 62.61 -6.08 70.47
C VAL A 739 62.33 -4.74 71.16
N SER A 740 63.07 -3.71 70.76
CA SER A 740 62.78 -2.32 71.10
C SER A 740 63.05 -1.42 69.90
N LEU A 741 62.09 -0.58 69.56
CA LEU A 741 62.24 0.49 68.56
C LEU A 741 62.70 1.77 69.25
N SER A 742 63.71 2.45 68.69
CA SER A 742 64.17 3.75 69.20
C SER A 742 64.55 4.65 68.01
N GLY A 743 63.71 5.66 67.75
CA GLY A 743 63.67 6.28 66.42
C GLY A 743 63.39 5.21 65.36
N ASN A 744 64.04 5.31 64.20
CA ASN A 744 63.90 4.34 63.11
C ASN A 744 64.83 3.11 63.23
N VAL A 745 65.46 2.86 64.39
CA VAL A 745 66.39 1.74 64.58
C VAL A 745 65.73 0.63 65.41
N VAL A 746 65.51 -0.52 64.78
CA VAL A 746 65.04 -1.73 65.45
C VAL A 746 66.23 -2.38 66.18
N THR A 747 66.14 -2.52 67.50
CA THR A 747 67.13 -3.26 68.29
C THR A 747 66.55 -4.60 68.74
N TYR A 748 67.11 -5.70 68.26
CA TYR A 748 66.77 -7.05 68.68
C TYR A 748 67.72 -7.53 69.77
N THR A 749 67.21 -8.02 70.90
CA THR A 749 67.99 -8.63 71.98
C THR A 749 67.67 -10.11 72.11
N ALA A 750 68.65 -10.97 71.89
CA ALA A 750 68.45 -12.41 71.89
C ALA A 750 68.25 -12.98 73.30
N GLY A 751 67.13 -13.69 73.49
CA GLY A 751 66.90 -14.50 74.68
C GLY A 751 67.76 -15.77 74.69
N ARG A 752 67.40 -16.72 75.56
CA ARG A 752 68.15 -17.99 75.72
C ARG A 752 67.81 -19.07 74.69
N LYS A 753 66.79 -18.87 73.85
CA LYS A 753 66.37 -19.82 72.79
C LYS A 753 67.22 -19.61 71.53
N ARG A 754 67.65 -20.69 70.86
CA ARG A 754 68.47 -20.66 69.63
C ARG A 754 67.63 -20.81 68.35
N GLY A 755 68.28 -20.61 67.21
CA GLY A 755 67.69 -20.70 65.86
C GLY A 755 66.99 -19.41 65.45
N ASN A 756 66.29 -19.43 64.31
CA ASN A 756 65.72 -18.21 63.74
C ASN A 756 64.49 -17.71 64.51
N ASP A 757 64.36 -16.38 64.60
CA ASP A 757 63.17 -15.65 65.06
C ASP A 757 62.77 -14.69 63.94
N THR A 758 61.47 -14.45 63.76
CA THR A 758 60.95 -13.59 62.70
C THR A 758 60.03 -12.56 63.33
N LEU A 759 60.22 -11.30 62.93
CA LEU A 759 59.42 -10.15 63.33
C LEU A 759 58.85 -9.50 62.06
N THR A 760 57.70 -8.86 62.16
CA THR A 760 57.20 -7.92 61.14
C THR A 760 57.46 -6.50 61.62
N TYR A 761 57.87 -5.62 60.72
CA TYR A 761 57.90 -4.18 60.96
C TYR A 761 57.02 -3.47 59.93
N THR A 762 56.52 -2.30 60.30
CA THR A 762 55.68 -1.46 59.44
C THR A 762 56.32 -0.09 59.28
N ILE A 763 56.41 0.40 58.05
CA ILE A 763 56.91 1.72 57.70
C ILE A 763 55.78 2.62 57.19
N SER A 764 56.00 3.92 57.24
CA SER A 764 55.10 4.94 56.67
C SER A 764 55.91 6.12 56.15
N ASP A 765 55.44 6.70 55.06
CA ASP A 765 55.78 7.99 54.45
C ASP A 765 55.22 9.18 55.27
N GLY A 766 54.09 8.99 55.96
CA GLY A 766 53.29 10.01 56.64
C GLY A 766 51.79 9.94 56.32
N TYR A 767 51.43 9.26 55.23
CA TYR A 767 50.08 9.17 54.66
C TYR A 767 49.60 7.72 54.49
N SER A 768 50.46 6.85 53.92
CA SER A 768 50.26 5.43 53.67
C SER A 768 51.21 4.57 54.53
N SER A 769 51.13 3.23 54.41
CA SER A 769 52.05 2.33 55.13
C SER A 769 52.26 1.00 54.42
N ALA A 770 53.43 0.40 54.64
CA ALA A 770 53.79 -0.93 54.15
C ALA A 770 54.52 -1.74 55.21
N SER A 771 54.64 -3.05 55.04
CA SER A 771 55.24 -3.95 56.06
C SER A 771 56.10 -5.03 55.45
N ALA A 772 57.22 -5.32 56.11
CA ALA A 772 58.15 -6.40 55.76
C ALA A 772 58.62 -7.15 57.01
N THR A 773 59.42 -8.21 56.82
CA THR A 773 59.88 -9.09 57.90
C THR A 773 61.37 -8.97 58.17
N ILE A 774 61.74 -9.06 59.45
CA ILE A 774 63.11 -9.17 59.94
C ILE A 774 63.37 -10.62 60.34
N ASN A 775 64.34 -11.27 59.71
CA ASN A 775 64.71 -12.65 60.02
C ASN A 775 66.04 -12.68 60.82
N VAL A 776 65.96 -12.98 62.11
CA VAL A 776 67.11 -12.94 63.04
C VAL A 776 67.58 -14.35 63.38
N SER A 777 68.82 -14.70 63.04
CA SER A 777 69.42 -15.99 63.41
C SER A 777 70.16 -15.93 64.75
N ILE A 778 69.71 -16.72 65.74
CA ILE A 778 70.23 -16.67 67.12
C ILE A 778 71.18 -17.84 67.40
N GLY A 779 72.44 -17.52 67.69
CA GLY A 779 73.39 -18.45 68.32
C GLY A 779 74.74 -18.67 67.61
N GLY A 780 75.07 -17.87 66.59
CA GLY A 780 76.38 -17.90 65.92
C GLY A 780 77.46 -17.16 66.72
N GLY A 781 78.37 -17.90 67.35
CA GLY A 781 79.44 -17.36 68.19
C GLY A 781 80.56 -18.38 68.39
N ASN A 782 81.33 -18.57 67.31
CA ASN A 782 82.44 -19.49 67.06
C ASN A 782 82.73 -20.67 68.01
N LYS A 783 82.66 -21.89 67.46
CA LYS A 783 83.52 -23.02 67.81
C LYS A 783 83.89 -23.81 66.56
N ASP A 784 85.18 -23.79 66.22
CA ASP A 784 85.79 -24.71 65.26
C ASP A 784 85.92 -26.12 65.87
N ASP A 785 84.83 -26.88 65.83
CA ASP A 785 84.82 -28.32 66.12
C ASP A 785 84.67 -29.06 64.76
N GLY A 786 85.79 -29.21 64.01
CA GLY A 786 85.77 -29.61 62.60
C GLY A 786 85.41 -31.09 62.29
N GLY A 787 84.84 -31.35 61.10
CA GLY A 787 84.44 -32.72 60.70
C GLY A 787 83.76 -32.84 59.33
N ASN A 788 84.54 -32.63 58.26
CA ASN A 788 84.18 -32.67 56.83
C ASN A 788 83.26 -33.82 56.32
N GLY A 789 82.51 -33.56 55.25
CA GLY A 789 81.69 -34.52 54.47
C GLY A 789 80.17 -34.25 54.61
N GLY A 790 79.39 -34.06 53.55
CA GLY A 790 79.45 -34.75 52.26
C GLY A 790 78.20 -35.64 52.16
N GLY A 791 77.26 -35.30 51.27
CA GLY A 791 75.94 -35.92 51.23
C GLY A 791 75.98 -37.44 51.05
N LYS A 792 75.30 -38.17 51.95
CA LYS A 792 74.94 -39.59 51.78
C LYS A 792 73.52 -39.83 52.28
N CYS A 793 72.56 -39.80 51.36
CA CYS A 793 71.18 -40.20 51.60
C CYS A 793 71.11 -41.68 52.03
N HIS A 794 70.21 -42.01 52.94
CA HIS A 794 70.04 -43.38 53.41
C HIS A 794 69.02 -44.17 52.55
N PRO A 795 69.38 -45.32 51.94
CA PRO A 795 68.66 -45.88 50.80
C PRO A 795 67.34 -46.63 51.11
N LYS A 796 66.63 -46.28 52.21
CA LYS A 796 65.31 -46.87 52.55
C LYS A 796 64.27 -45.93 53.18
N ARG A 797 64.60 -44.67 53.50
CA ARG A 797 63.64 -43.61 53.91
C ARG A 797 64.24 -42.29 53.42
N GLY A 798 63.52 -41.58 52.56
CA GLY A 798 64.08 -40.53 51.69
C GLY A 798 64.49 -39.23 52.41
N CYS A 799 65.41 -38.53 51.75
CA CYS A 799 66.02 -37.23 52.08
C CYS A 799 66.50 -37.08 53.54
#